data_AF-A0AA97P6F9-F1
#
_entry.id   AF-A0AA97P6F9-F1
#
_cell.length_a   1.000
_cell.length_b   1.000
_cell.length_c   1.000
_cell.angle_alpha   90.00
_cell.angle_beta   90.00
_cell.angle_gamma   90.00
#
_symmetry.space_group_name_H-M   'P 1'
#
loop_
_entity.id
_entity.type
_entity.pdbx_description
1 polymer ?
#
loop_
_entity_poly.entity_id
_entity_poly.type
_entity_poly.pdbx_seq_one_letter_code
_entity_poly.pdbx_strand_id
1 'polypeptide(L)'
;MSIRNLAWEVLSYISQELDVDDLFNLSLSCRHLQCLIRDNNICKRVLQSAAPSAPETRSAHASKEYARALRLIFKRRNAISSASPYLAAVVADAESFIYSSGVLCYINKGLLRLRDLHNSAPTESVIDIGKLLNTDQGLSSTVGRKQNYSFHILHYANGFVSCRYVPKDSPVSWLVVINPSQGSVLSYALESSRKIFVRNSDQFLYYGTHCDIAEDGSRRWALRGCNLLDGEWHGYLTHLPEMIGSEIGTNICFEIIDGYFYALANQALFEREEIRWTSYYTCVRFPVNQAKPKSTQLGTMKEIWRKFHSEGPIDDRWNFIKLIKDERTGTLTIVEGRREWRAGASASRTYYTSALEFPSASRTYYKSELQSPSEIYSEPAISGRAVGNYSAGFLSPNTASSSSTDYSCSPADTDDDDDDGDDDDEEAPTSRSPHMVHPGDNAATLPVLTLNNSLLRCYHSSCQTYLDLVNHGDFGNRQGIRLRVGSRSLRSHSELGPLVTPTDENPLYPDQQIKRLYKSAEIKFWPPAHWINDSKNGRDLDGILNPQVHKGDFTGMWDDRSMCYATGGSTKTIVFISFDPSIRLAGIRPWFPGSQEEGQGIHQHVAAVGNNAAVRPGKIFNQFQHTSGTCSQRVPLRLPEESGGEQFGIDSATESSLAGGSILSKTASSETPPPINNGDSKKPEWTWTARPVQTSIHKGFHFAL
;
A
#
# COMPACT_ATOMS: atom_id res chain seq x y z
N MET A 1 29.57 31.26 10.71
CA MET A 1 28.88 30.96 11.99
C MET A 1 28.67 29.46 12.11
N SER A 2 28.75 28.88 13.30
CA SER A 2 28.43 27.46 13.50
C SER A 2 26.92 27.27 13.61
N ILE A 3 26.37 26.25 12.96
CA ILE A 3 24.94 25.87 13.08
C ILE A 3 24.52 25.63 14.54
N ARG A 4 25.47 25.25 15.41
CA ARG A 4 25.25 25.00 16.84
C ARG A 4 24.90 26.25 17.65
N ASN A 5 25.23 27.43 17.13
CA ASN A 5 25.05 28.70 17.84
C ASN A 5 23.83 29.47 17.31
N LEU A 6 23.05 28.87 16.41
CA LEU A 6 21.82 29.45 15.90
C LEU A 6 20.71 29.35 16.94
N ALA A 7 19.81 30.33 16.95
CA ALA A 7 18.59 30.26 17.75
C ALA A 7 17.73 29.06 17.34
N TRP A 8 16.98 28.52 18.30
CA TRP A 8 16.20 27.29 18.10
C TRP A 8 15.14 27.44 17.00
N GLU A 9 14.59 28.64 16.86
CA GLU A 9 13.65 29.01 15.81
C GLU A 9 14.28 28.89 14.43
N VAL A 10 15.52 29.38 14.26
CA VAL A 10 16.26 29.29 13.01
C VAL A 10 16.59 27.84 12.68
N LEU A 11 17.00 27.03 13.68
CA LEU A 11 17.21 25.60 13.50
C LEU A 11 15.92 24.88 13.08
N SER A 12 14.77 25.29 13.60
CA SER A 12 13.48 24.73 13.18
C SER A 12 13.12 25.07 11.74
N TYR A 13 13.45 26.27 11.25
CA TYR A 13 13.25 26.64 9.84
C TYR A 13 14.19 25.87 8.92
N ILE A 14 15.47 25.74 9.28
CA ILE A 14 16.42 24.93 8.52
C ILE A 14 15.95 23.47 8.46
N SER A 15 15.48 22.93 9.59
CA SER A 15 15.00 21.54 9.67
C SER A 15 13.81 21.27 8.76
N GLN A 16 12.93 22.25 8.55
CA GLN A 16 11.72 22.11 7.72
C GLN A 16 12.02 21.89 6.22
N GLU A 17 13.19 22.35 5.77
CA GLU A 17 13.68 22.18 4.39
C GLU A 17 14.40 20.84 4.18
N LEU A 18 14.59 20.04 5.23
CA LEU A 18 15.25 18.74 5.16
C LEU A 18 14.21 17.62 5.00
N ASP A 19 14.55 16.59 4.22
CA ASP A 19 13.79 15.34 4.24
C ASP A 19 14.00 14.61 5.58
N VAL A 20 13.14 13.64 5.87
CA VAL A 20 13.20 12.77 7.06
C VAL A 20 14.57 12.14 7.20
N ASP A 21 15.13 11.64 6.10
CA ASP A 21 16.41 10.93 6.10
C ASP A 21 17.58 11.89 6.37
N ASP A 22 17.53 13.10 5.82
CA ASP A 22 18.54 14.13 6.01
C ASP A 22 18.53 14.68 7.44
N LEU A 23 17.35 14.96 8.02
CA LEU A 23 17.25 15.39 9.41
C LEU A 23 17.78 14.31 10.36
N PHE A 24 17.45 13.04 10.09
CA PHE A 24 17.94 11.95 10.93
C PHE A 24 19.46 11.85 10.85
N ASN A 25 20.04 11.86 9.66
CA ASN A 25 21.49 11.84 9.48
C ASN A 25 22.19 13.06 10.08
N LEU A 26 21.61 14.26 9.95
CA LEU A 26 22.10 15.49 10.59
C LEU A 26 22.15 15.33 12.12
N SER A 27 21.14 14.70 12.71
CA SER A 27 21.08 14.47 14.16
C SER A 27 22.17 13.51 14.66
N LEU A 28 22.71 12.65 13.79
CA LEU A 28 23.82 11.75 14.10
C LEU A 28 25.19 12.43 14.02
N SER A 29 25.29 13.61 13.39
CA SER A 29 26.56 14.31 13.21
C SER A 29 27.19 14.81 14.51
N CYS A 30 26.39 15.17 15.51
CA CYS A 30 26.88 15.54 16.84
C CYS A 30 25.82 15.44 17.94
N ARG A 31 26.28 15.34 19.20
CA ARG A 31 25.41 15.21 20.39
C ARG A 31 24.41 16.36 20.53
N HIS A 32 24.80 17.58 20.17
CA HIS A 32 23.92 18.74 20.25
C HIS A 32 22.71 18.61 19.32
N LEU A 33 22.91 18.18 18.06
CA LEU A 33 21.85 18.05 17.07
C LEU A 33 20.98 16.80 17.26
N GLN A 34 21.38 15.87 18.14
CA GLN A 34 20.59 14.70 18.47
C GLN A 34 19.22 15.05 19.07
N CYS A 35 19.07 16.23 19.67
CA CYS A 35 17.78 16.68 20.20
C CYS A 35 16.73 16.93 19.09
N LEU A 36 17.14 17.21 17.84
CA LEU A 36 16.23 17.49 16.72
C LEU A 36 15.26 16.34 16.45
N ILE A 37 15.76 15.09 16.47
CA ILE A 37 14.93 13.89 16.27
C ILE A 37 14.15 13.47 17.52
N ARG A 38 14.27 14.21 18.63
CA ARG A 38 13.53 13.97 19.88
C ARG A 38 12.46 15.04 20.13
N ASP A 39 12.61 16.22 19.54
CA ASP A 39 11.66 17.32 19.66
C ASP A 39 10.42 17.09 18.77
N ASN A 40 9.23 17.06 19.37
CA ASN A 40 7.99 16.83 18.65
C ASN A 40 7.58 17.99 17.73
N ASN A 41 7.92 19.24 18.05
CA ASN A 41 7.52 20.40 17.25
C ASN A 41 8.33 20.47 15.96
N ILE A 42 9.65 20.25 16.05
CA ILE A 42 10.52 20.16 14.88
C ILE A 42 10.10 18.97 14.03
N CYS A 43 10.00 17.78 14.62
CA CYS A 43 9.61 16.58 13.89
C CYS A 43 8.22 16.74 13.25
N LYS A 44 7.26 17.40 13.90
CA LYS A 44 5.95 17.69 13.31
C LYS A 44 6.08 18.52 12.03
N ARG A 45 6.85 19.62 12.06
CA ARG A 45 7.06 20.48 10.89
C ARG A 45 7.71 19.72 9.74
N VAL A 46 8.75 18.94 10.03
CA VAL A 46 9.43 18.11 9.02
C VAL A 46 8.49 17.06 8.45
N LEU A 47 7.73 16.34 9.28
CA LEU A 47 6.78 15.34 8.81
C LEU A 47 5.66 15.95 7.95
N GLN A 48 5.17 17.14 8.31
CA GLN A 48 4.16 17.84 7.52
C GLN A 48 4.69 18.34 6.17
N SER A 49 6.00 18.64 6.08
CA SER A 49 6.67 19.09 4.86
C SER A 49 7.09 17.92 3.95
N ALA A 50 7.78 16.92 4.52
CA ALA A 50 8.49 15.89 3.76
C ALA A 50 7.72 14.57 3.62
N ALA A 51 6.83 14.23 4.55
CA ALA A 51 6.12 12.95 4.55
C ALA A 51 4.70 13.03 5.17
N PRO A 52 3.84 14.01 4.78
CA PRO A 52 2.53 14.21 5.38
C PRO A 52 1.61 13.00 5.22
N SER A 53 1.77 12.27 4.11
CA SER A 53 0.93 11.13 3.74
C SER A 53 1.50 9.79 4.17
N ALA A 54 2.65 9.76 4.85
CA ALA A 54 3.18 8.53 5.42
C ALA A 54 2.24 7.99 6.53
N PRO A 55 2.07 6.66 6.64
CA PRO A 55 1.15 6.07 7.60
C PRO A 55 1.55 6.33 9.06
N GLU A 56 2.84 6.46 9.35
CA GLU A 56 3.39 6.87 10.65
C GLU A 56 3.01 8.31 10.98
N THR A 57 3.07 9.22 10.00
CA THR A 57 2.66 10.62 10.15
C THR A 57 1.16 10.71 10.45
N ARG A 58 0.33 9.98 9.70
CA ARG A 58 -1.12 9.87 9.98
C ARG A 58 -1.39 9.38 11.40
N SER A 59 -0.67 8.35 11.83
CA SER A 59 -0.78 7.81 13.20
C SER A 59 -0.37 8.84 14.25
N ALA A 60 0.68 9.64 13.98
CA ALA A 60 1.15 10.70 14.86
C ALA A 60 0.18 11.88 14.98
N HIS A 61 -0.69 12.14 13.99
CA HIS A 61 -1.73 13.17 14.13
C HIS A 61 -2.72 12.84 15.25
N ALA A 62 -3.03 11.55 15.44
CA ALA A 62 -3.86 11.06 16.54
C ALA A 62 -3.09 10.98 17.86
N SER A 63 -1.90 10.36 17.87
CA SER A 63 -1.14 10.09 19.12
C SER A 63 -0.32 11.29 19.63
N LYS A 64 -0.07 12.30 18.79
CA LYS A 64 0.86 13.41 19.01
C LYS A 64 2.34 12.99 19.18
N GLU A 65 2.70 11.75 18.84
CA GLU A 65 4.07 11.23 18.93
C GLU A 65 4.89 11.46 17.63
N TYR A 66 5.05 12.72 17.21
CA TYR A 66 5.73 13.07 15.95
C TYR A 66 7.22 12.66 15.92
N ALA A 67 7.94 12.85 17.01
CA ALA A 67 9.35 12.46 17.10
C ALA A 67 9.52 10.94 16.99
N ARG A 68 8.55 10.16 17.48
CA ARG A 68 8.55 8.70 17.29
C ARG A 68 8.28 8.36 15.83
N ALA A 69 7.26 8.96 15.21
CA ALA A 69 6.92 8.70 13.82
C ALA A 69 8.08 8.99 12.86
N LEU A 70 8.79 10.11 13.05
CA LEU A 70 9.98 10.44 12.25
C LEU A 70 11.05 9.35 12.33
N ARG A 71 11.35 8.88 13.55
CA ARG A 71 12.31 7.79 13.75
C ARG A 71 11.83 6.46 13.15
N LEU A 72 10.52 6.19 13.17
CA LEU A 72 9.95 4.98 12.56
C LEU A 72 10.05 5.02 11.03
N ILE A 73 9.70 6.14 10.40
CA ILE A 73 9.82 6.31 8.94
C ILE A 73 11.26 6.08 8.50
N PHE A 74 12.22 6.76 9.13
CA PHE A 74 13.64 6.58 8.83
C PHE A 74 14.08 5.12 9.00
N LYS A 75 13.78 4.53 10.16
CA LYS A 75 14.19 3.14 10.46
C LYS A 75 13.59 2.14 9.48
N ARG A 76 12.34 2.33 9.06
CA ARG A 76 11.65 1.49 8.07
C ARG A 76 12.28 1.65 6.69
N ARG A 77 12.45 2.89 6.20
CA ARG A 77 13.08 3.18 4.89
C ARG A 77 14.50 2.60 4.83
N ASN A 78 15.29 2.80 5.88
CA ASN A 78 16.64 2.26 5.99
C ASN A 78 16.64 0.71 6.07
N ALA A 79 15.72 0.11 6.82
CA ALA A 79 15.60 -1.35 6.91
C ALA A 79 15.26 -1.99 5.56
N ILE A 80 14.35 -1.36 4.80
CA ILE A 80 13.99 -1.80 3.44
C ILE A 80 15.19 -1.63 2.51
N SER A 81 15.79 -0.44 2.43
CA SER A 81 16.87 -0.11 1.48
C SER A 81 18.18 -0.88 1.73
N SER A 82 18.37 -1.41 2.94
CA SER A 82 19.55 -2.19 3.34
C SER A 82 19.29 -3.68 3.53
N ALA A 83 18.06 -4.17 3.32
CA ALA A 83 17.63 -5.54 3.63
C ALA A 83 17.97 -5.95 5.08
N SER A 84 17.64 -5.10 6.05
CA SER A 84 17.82 -5.37 7.47
C SER A 84 16.47 -5.40 8.22
N PRO A 85 15.67 -6.48 8.05
CA PRO A 85 14.40 -6.59 8.75
C PRO A 85 14.59 -6.65 10.27
N TYR A 86 13.61 -6.14 11.03
CA TYR A 86 13.59 -6.17 12.50
C TYR A 86 12.96 -7.44 13.06
N LEU A 87 12.25 -8.20 12.23
CA LEU A 87 11.56 -9.42 12.64
C LEU A 87 11.44 -10.38 11.46
N ALA A 88 11.71 -11.65 11.71
CA ALA A 88 11.30 -12.76 10.83
C ALA A 88 10.77 -13.91 11.68
N ALA A 89 9.58 -14.41 11.36
CA ALA A 89 8.93 -15.45 12.14
C ALA A 89 7.98 -16.29 11.30
N VAL A 90 7.84 -17.57 11.67
CA VAL A 90 6.70 -18.38 11.25
C VAL A 90 5.48 -17.96 12.07
N VAL A 91 4.40 -17.57 11.41
CA VAL A 91 3.22 -16.99 12.07
C VAL A 91 2.00 -17.89 12.07
N ALA A 92 1.90 -18.83 11.13
CA ALA A 92 0.81 -19.80 11.07
C ALA A 92 1.12 -20.93 10.06
N ASP A 93 0.37 -22.00 10.12
CA ASP A 93 0.22 -22.98 9.03
C ASP A 93 -1.21 -22.90 8.51
N ALA A 94 -1.41 -22.90 7.20
CA ALA A 94 -2.71 -22.66 6.59
C ALA A 94 -2.90 -23.40 5.27
N GLU A 95 -4.16 -23.67 4.93
CA GLU A 95 -4.59 -24.17 3.63
C GLU A 95 -4.71 -23.01 2.60
N SER A 96 -5.13 -21.83 3.07
CA SER A 96 -5.25 -20.61 2.30
C SER A 96 -4.99 -19.40 3.20
N PHE A 97 -4.40 -18.34 2.66
CA PHE A 97 -4.19 -17.10 3.39
C PHE A 97 -4.22 -15.87 2.49
N ILE A 98 -4.55 -14.73 3.10
CA ILE A 98 -4.32 -13.41 2.55
C ILE A 98 -3.67 -12.53 3.63
N TYR A 99 -2.82 -11.61 3.20
CA TYR A 99 -2.19 -10.62 4.05
C TYR A 99 -2.44 -9.24 3.44
N SER A 100 -3.04 -8.34 4.22
CA SER A 100 -3.42 -7.01 3.76
C SER A 100 -3.40 -6.03 4.93
N SER A 101 -2.72 -4.90 4.74
CA SER A 101 -2.66 -3.79 5.70
C SER A 101 -2.34 -4.22 7.14
N GLY A 102 -1.27 -5.02 7.33
CA GLY A 102 -0.88 -5.48 8.66
C GLY A 102 -1.64 -6.66 9.24
N VAL A 103 -2.73 -7.11 8.59
CA VAL A 103 -3.58 -8.18 9.11
C VAL A 103 -3.42 -9.45 8.28
N LEU A 104 -3.13 -10.54 8.97
CA LEU A 104 -3.07 -11.88 8.42
C LEU A 104 -4.43 -12.58 8.58
N CYS A 105 -5.02 -12.99 7.47
CA CYS A 105 -6.21 -13.83 7.45
C CYS A 105 -5.87 -15.19 6.86
N TYR A 106 -6.21 -16.28 7.55
CA TYR A 106 -5.86 -17.63 7.08
C TYR A 106 -6.88 -18.68 7.50
N ILE A 107 -6.98 -19.75 6.71
CA ILE A 107 -7.84 -20.90 6.98
C ILE A 107 -7.00 -22.08 7.44
N ASN A 108 -7.38 -22.69 8.56
CA ASN A 108 -6.77 -23.91 9.07
C ASN A 108 -7.86 -24.81 9.66
N LYS A 109 -8.02 -26.03 9.12
CA LYS A 109 -8.95 -27.05 9.64
C LYS A 109 -10.38 -26.52 9.78
N GLY A 110 -10.87 -25.82 8.76
CA GLY A 110 -12.23 -25.25 8.73
C GLY A 110 -12.44 -24.02 9.62
N LEU A 111 -11.38 -23.47 10.22
CA LEU A 111 -11.42 -22.23 10.99
C LEU A 111 -10.78 -21.10 10.20
N LEU A 112 -11.51 -20.00 10.02
CA LEU A 112 -10.96 -18.74 9.51
C LEU A 112 -10.42 -17.92 10.68
N ARG A 113 -9.16 -17.48 10.57
CA ARG A 113 -8.44 -16.78 11.64
C ARG A 113 -7.94 -15.44 11.14
N LEU A 114 -8.10 -14.40 11.95
CA LEU A 114 -7.61 -13.06 11.68
C LEU A 114 -6.66 -12.62 12.79
N ARG A 115 -5.49 -12.12 12.41
CA ARG A 115 -4.48 -11.61 13.36
C ARG A 115 -3.86 -10.31 12.86
N ASP A 116 -3.94 -9.27 13.67
CA ASP A 116 -3.26 -8.01 13.42
C ASP A 116 -1.79 -8.11 13.84
N LEU A 117 -0.91 -8.25 12.85
CA LEU A 117 0.52 -8.38 13.03
C LEU A 117 1.19 -7.01 13.28
N HIS A 118 0.71 -5.94 12.63
CA HIS A 118 1.26 -4.59 12.82
C HIS A 118 1.08 -4.10 14.25
N ASN A 119 -0.10 -4.29 14.83
CA ASN A 119 -0.36 -3.94 16.23
C ASN A 119 0.10 -5.02 17.22
N SER A 120 0.85 -6.03 16.75
CA SER A 120 1.41 -7.10 17.58
C SER A 120 0.35 -7.81 18.44
N ALA A 121 -0.82 -8.07 17.86
CA ALA A 121 -1.96 -8.59 18.59
C ALA A 121 -1.61 -9.93 19.28
N PRO A 122 -1.88 -10.06 20.59
CA PRO A 122 -1.59 -11.28 21.34
C PRO A 122 -2.60 -12.40 21.08
N THR A 123 -3.72 -12.06 20.45
CA THR A 123 -4.86 -12.94 20.18
C THR A 123 -5.31 -12.83 18.73
N GLU A 124 -6.01 -13.86 18.27
CA GLU A 124 -6.65 -13.92 16.96
C GLU A 124 -8.17 -13.92 17.12
N SER A 125 -8.88 -13.34 16.16
CA SER A 125 -10.31 -13.57 15.98
C SER A 125 -10.48 -14.86 15.18
N VAL A 126 -11.20 -15.83 15.73
CA VAL A 126 -11.42 -17.15 15.14
C VAL A 126 -12.88 -17.29 14.78
N ILE A 127 -13.13 -17.73 13.56
CA ILE A 127 -14.45 -17.92 12.96
C ILE A 127 -14.59 -19.39 12.59
N ASP A 128 -15.59 -20.05 13.14
CA ASP A 128 -16.01 -21.39 12.73
C ASP A 128 -16.86 -21.26 11.46
N ILE A 129 -16.28 -21.67 10.32
CA ILE A 129 -16.91 -21.53 9.01
C ILE A 129 -18.21 -22.36 8.96
N GLY A 130 -18.24 -23.54 9.58
CA GLY A 130 -19.42 -24.39 9.60
C GLY A 130 -20.59 -23.75 10.35
N LYS A 131 -20.32 -23.18 11.53
CA LYS A 131 -21.35 -22.46 12.31
C LYS A 131 -21.80 -21.17 11.64
N LEU A 132 -20.86 -20.43 11.04
CA LEU A 132 -21.15 -19.20 10.30
C LEU A 132 -22.15 -19.46 9.17
N LEU A 133 -21.90 -20.48 8.34
CA LEU A 133 -22.75 -20.82 7.20
C LEU A 133 -24.16 -21.27 7.62
N ASN A 134 -24.31 -21.85 8.82
CA ASN A 134 -25.61 -22.23 9.38
C ASN A 134 -26.40 -21.07 10.00
N THR A 135 -25.77 -19.91 10.19
CA THR A 135 -26.41 -18.74 10.83
C THR A 135 -27.14 -17.87 9.80
N ASP A 136 -26.61 -17.79 8.57
CA ASP A 136 -27.22 -17.02 7.50
C ASP A 136 -28.40 -17.80 6.89
N GLN A 137 -29.61 -17.26 6.99
CA GLN A 137 -30.84 -17.90 6.50
C GLN A 137 -30.85 -18.08 4.97
N GLY A 138 -30.22 -17.16 4.22
CA GLY A 138 -30.12 -17.24 2.76
C GLY A 138 -29.21 -18.37 2.30
N LEU A 139 -28.06 -18.51 2.95
CA LEU A 139 -27.16 -19.66 2.75
C LEU A 139 -27.76 -20.96 3.30
N SER A 140 -28.35 -20.96 4.50
CA SER A 140 -28.86 -22.18 5.15
C SER A 140 -29.99 -22.87 4.37
N SER A 141 -30.77 -22.10 3.60
CA SER A 141 -31.83 -22.63 2.73
C SER A 141 -31.30 -23.35 1.48
N THR A 142 -30.13 -22.94 0.99
CA THR A 142 -29.45 -23.52 -0.19
C THR A 142 -28.39 -24.55 0.17
N VAL A 143 -27.85 -24.49 1.39
CA VAL A 143 -26.85 -25.39 1.93
C VAL A 143 -27.54 -26.56 2.63
N GLY A 144 -27.64 -27.70 1.93
CA GLY A 144 -28.02 -28.96 2.60
C GLY A 144 -27.05 -29.26 3.75
N ARG A 145 -27.56 -29.76 4.89
CA ARG A 145 -26.85 -29.93 6.19
C ARG A 145 -25.50 -30.67 6.16
N LYS A 146 -25.07 -31.26 5.05
CA LYS A 146 -23.80 -32.01 4.89
C LYS A 146 -23.25 -31.97 3.45
N GLN A 147 -23.06 -30.79 2.87
CA GLN A 147 -22.33 -30.71 1.59
C GLN A 147 -20.85 -30.40 1.82
N ASN A 148 -20.01 -31.13 1.10
CA ASN A 148 -18.61 -30.76 0.93
C ASN A 148 -18.56 -29.38 0.24
N TYR A 149 -17.77 -28.44 0.74
CA TYR A 149 -17.64 -27.11 0.16
C TYR A 149 -16.17 -26.73 0.00
N SER A 150 -15.91 -25.69 -0.79
CA SER A 150 -14.64 -24.97 -0.78
C SER A 150 -14.85 -23.53 -0.37
N PHE A 151 -13.94 -22.99 0.44
CA PHE A 151 -14.01 -21.66 1.00
C PHE A 151 -12.67 -20.96 0.78
N HIS A 152 -12.68 -19.85 0.06
CA HIS A 152 -11.47 -19.15 -0.36
C HIS A 152 -11.52 -17.71 0.13
N ILE A 153 -10.45 -17.22 0.74
CA ILE A 153 -10.37 -15.81 1.14
C ILE A 153 -10.09 -14.98 -0.11
N LEU A 154 -10.85 -13.90 -0.31
CA LEU A 154 -10.70 -12.98 -1.45
C LEU A 154 -10.00 -11.68 -1.07
N HIS A 155 -10.41 -11.07 0.04
CA HIS A 155 -9.87 -9.77 0.46
C HIS A 155 -10.08 -9.51 1.96
N TYR A 156 -9.21 -8.68 2.54
CA TYR A 156 -9.38 -8.07 3.84
C TYR A 156 -9.11 -6.56 3.74
N ALA A 157 -10.07 -5.76 4.21
CA ALA A 157 -9.91 -4.32 4.40
C ALA A 157 -10.91 -3.81 5.45
N ASN A 158 -10.51 -2.80 6.22
CA ASN A 158 -11.37 -2.09 7.19
C ASN A 158 -12.13 -3.00 8.18
N GLY A 159 -11.54 -4.13 8.58
CA GLY A 159 -12.15 -5.09 9.51
C GLY A 159 -13.10 -6.10 8.86
N PHE A 160 -13.36 -6.00 7.56
CA PHE A 160 -14.17 -6.97 6.82
C PHE A 160 -13.27 -8.01 6.14
N VAL A 161 -13.67 -9.28 6.20
CA VAL A 161 -13.09 -10.36 5.38
C VAL A 161 -14.12 -10.79 4.36
N SER A 162 -13.74 -10.71 3.09
CA SER A 162 -14.54 -11.20 1.97
C SER A 162 -14.02 -12.57 1.54
N CYS A 163 -14.93 -13.52 1.40
CA CYS A 163 -14.65 -14.91 1.06
C CYS A 163 -15.57 -15.40 -0.05
N ARG A 164 -15.07 -16.34 -0.86
CA ARG A 164 -15.85 -17.08 -1.83
C ARG A 164 -16.20 -18.45 -1.27
N TYR A 165 -17.49 -18.73 -1.19
CA TYR A 165 -18.03 -20.03 -0.88
C TYR A 165 -18.48 -20.74 -2.16
N VAL A 166 -18.04 -21.98 -2.36
CA VAL A 166 -18.45 -22.81 -3.51
C VAL A 166 -18.95 -24.16 -2.97
N PRO A 167 -20.27 -24.41 -3.00
CA PRO A 167 -20.83 -25.73 -2.74
C PRO A 167 -20.36 -26.72 -3.81
N LYS A 168 -20.08 -27.98 -3.46
CA LYS A 168 -19.74 -28.99 -4.48
C LYS A 168 -20.94 -29.43 -5.33
N ASP A 169 -22.15 -29.39 -4.77
CA ASP A 169 -23.36 -29.91 -5.42
C ASP A 169 -24.23 -28.81 -6.04
N SER A 170 -23.75 -27.57 -6.08
CA SER A 170 -24.44 -26.43 -6.70
C SER A 170 -23.51 -25.69 -7.67
N PRO A 171 -24.01 -25.26 -8.84
CA PRO A 171 -23.23 -24.43 -9.75
C PRO A 171 -23.05 -22.99 -9.21
N VAL A 172 -23.86 -22.57 -8.24
CA VAL A 172 -23.87 -21.18 -7.74
C VAL A 172 -22.79 -21.01 -6.67
N SER A 173 -21.83 -20.11 -6.95
CA SER A 173 -20.88 -19.63 -5.94
C SER A 173 -21.48 -18.47 -5.17
N TRP A 174 -21.02 -18.26 -3.94
CA TRP A 174 -21.47 -17.16 -3.09
C TRP A 174 -20.29 -16.30 -2.66
N LEU A 175 -20.51 -14.99 -2.57
CA LEU A 175 -19.66 -14.07 -1.86
C LEU A 175 -20.18 -13.95 -0.43
N VAL A 176 -19.29 -14.16 0.54
CA VAL A 176 -19.57 -14.06 1.97
C VAL A 176 -18.68 -12.97 2.55
N VAL A 177 -19.29 -11.91 3.07
CA VAL A 177 -18.61 -10.77 3.68
C VAL A 177 -18.84 -10.82 5.18
N ILE A 178 -17.75 -10.88 5.95
CA ILE A 178 -17.80 -11.13 7.39
C ILE A 178 -17.20 -9.94 8.12
N ASN A 179 -17.93 -9.39 9.09
CA ASN A 179 -17.37 -8.47 10.08
C ASN A 179 -17.32 -9.17 11.45
N PRO A 180 -16.15 -9.70 11.87
CA PRO A 180 -16.03 -10.42 13.13
C PRO A 180 -16.20 -9.52 14.35
N SER A 181 -15.97 -8.20 14.23
CA SER A 181 -16.11 -7.26 15.35
C SER A 181 -17.56 -6.92 15.65
N GLN A 182 -18.38 -6.77 14.61
CA GLN A 182 -19.82 -6.52 14.71
C GLN A 182 -20.63 -7.82 14.79
N GLY A 183 -20.03 -8.95 14.45
CA GLY A 183 -20.73 -10.23 14.40
C GLY A 183 -21.76 -10.32 13.27
N SER A 184 -21.57 -9.53 12.20
CA SER A 184 -22.44 -9.52 11.03
C SER A 184 -21.84 -10.35 9.88
N VAL A 185 -22.74 -10.95 9.11
CA VAL A 185 -22.40 -11.65 7.86
C VAL A 185 -23.39 -11.23 6.79
N LEU A 186 -22.87 -11.00 5.59
CA LEU A 186 -23.64 -10.70 4.39
C LEU A 186 -23.28 -11.73 3.32
N SER A 187 -24.28 -12.32 2.68
CA SER A 187 -24.09 -13.25 1.58
C SER A 187 -24.73 -12.75 0.30
N TYR A 188 -24.10 -13.07 -0.83
CA TYR A 188 -24.59 -12.71 -2.15
C TYR A 188 -24.29 -13.81 -3.18
N ALA A 189 -25.30 -14.22 -3.94
CA ALA A 189 -25.16 -15.22 -4.98
C ALA A 189 -24.42 -14.62 -6.19
N LEU A 190 -23.32 -15.27 -6.59
CA LEU A 190 -22.49 -14.82 -7.70
C LEU A 190 -23.02 -15.37 -9.03
N GLU A 191 -23.34 -14.47 -9.96
CA GLU A 191 -23.68 -14.82 -11.35
C GLU A 191 -22.49 -15.44 -12.09
N SER A 192 -21.29 -14.94 -11.80
CA SER A 192 -20.03 -15.49 -12.28
C SER A 192 -18.97 -15.37 -11.20
N SER A 193 -17.90 -16.14 -11.37
CA SER A 193 -16.80 -16.20 -10.44
C SER A 193 -15.43 -16.15 -11.12
N ARG A 194 -15.46 -15.91 -12.44
CA ARG A 194 -14.27 -15.93 -13.28
C ARG A 194 -13.42 -14.71 -12.96
N LYS A 195 -12.21 -14.98 -12.46
CA LYS A 195 -11.24 -13.95 -12.07
C LYS A 195 -11.85 -12.90 -11.13
N ILE A 196 -12.58 -13.36 -10.11
CA ILE A 196 -13.24 -12.49 -9.15
C ILE A 196 -12.23 -11.68 -8.33
N PHE A 197 -12.56 -10.42 -8.06
CA PHE A 197 -11.90 -9.62 -7.02
C PHE A 197 -12.91 -8.95 -6.11
N VAL A 198 -12.45 -8.51 -4.95
CA VAL A 198 -13.22 -7.68 -4.01
C VAL A 198 -12.33 -6.55 -3.51
N ARG A 199 -12.90 -5.35 -3.40
CA ARG A 199 -12.32 -4.18 -2.73
C ARG A 199 -13.37 -3.53 -1.86
N ASN A 200 -13.00 -3.12 -0.66
CA ASN A 200 -13.93 -2.46 0.24
C ASN A 200 -13.26 -1.35 1.06
N SER A 201 -14.04 -0.34 1.40
CA SER A 201 -13.76 0.56 2.51
C SER A 201 -14.47 0.06 3.77
N ASP A 202 -14.59 0.92 4.77
CA ASP A 202 -15.43 0.73 5.95
C ASP A 202 -16.93 0.83 5.68
N GLN A 203 -17.33 1.40 4.53
CA GLN A 203 -18.74 1.68 4.20
C GLN A 203 -19.21 1.00 2.91
N PHE A 204 -18.35 0.87 1.90
CA PHE A 204 -18.74 0.36 0.59
C PHE A 204 -17.86 -0.81 0.17
N LEU A 205 -18.46 -1.78 -0.51
CA LEU A 205 -17.77 -2.91 -1.11
C LEU A 205 -18.09 -2.99 -2.59
N TYR A 206 -17.08 -3.25 -3.40
CA TYR A 206 -17.23 -3.59 -4.81
C TYR A 206 -16.58 -4.94 -5.07
N TYR A 207 -17.31 -5.83 -5.72
CA TYR A 207 -16.72 -7.01 -6.34
C TYR A 207 -16.82 -6.89 -7.86
N GLY A 208 -15.89 -7.53 -8.56
CA GLY A 208 -15.88 -7.57 -10.02
C GLY A 208 -15.54 -8.94 -10.56
N THR A 209 -16.07 -9.24 -11.75
CA THR A 209 -15.85 -10.50 -12.47
C THR A 209 -15.55 -10.26 -13.94
N HIS A 210 -14.65 -11.07 -14.49
CA HIS A 210 -14.23 -10.98 -15.91
C HIS A 210 -15.10 -11.91 -16.79
N CYS A 211 -16.39 -11.56 -16.84
CA CYS A 211 -17.44 -12.36 -17.46
C CYS A 211 -18.28 -11.61 -18.51
N ASP A 212 -18.25 -10.28 -18.51
CA ASP A 212 -18.97 -9.49 -19.48
C ASP A 212 -18.40 -9.74 -20.88
N ILE A 213 -19.22 -9.77 -21.91
CA ILE A 213 -18.78 -10.05 -23.29
C ILE A 213 -19.15 -8.83 -24.13
N ALA A 214 -18.16 -8.16 -24.68
CA ALA A 214 -18.34 -7.04 -25.60
C ALA A 214 -18.72 -7.53 -27.01
N GLU A 215 -19.14 -6.61 -27.88
CA GLU A 215 -19.57 -6.91 -29.25
C GLU A 215 -18.46 -7.57 -30.09
N ASP A 216 -17.20 -7.24 -29.80
CA ASP A 216 -15.99 -7.82 -30.39
C ASP A 216 -15.69 -9.27 -29.90
N GLY A 217 -16.54 -9.83 -29.03
CA GLY A 217 -16.34 -11.13 -28.41
C GLY A 217 -15.27 -11.17 -27.31
N SER A 218 -14.60 -10.04 -27.06
CA SER A 218 -13.66 -9.89 -25.95
C SER A 218 -14.42 -9.86 -24.64
N ARG A 219 -13.75 -10.29 -23.57
CA ARG A 219 -14.33 -10.28 -22.23
C ARG A 219 -13.94 -9.01 -21.50
N ARG A 220 -14.89 -8.43 -20.78
CA ARG A 220 -14.76 -7.19 -20.02
C ARG A 220 -15.09 -7.41 -18.55
N TRP A 221 -14.81 -6.39 -17.74
CA TRP A 221 -15.08 -6.39 -16.32
C TRP A 221 -16.47 -5.86 -16.02
N ALA A 222 -17.23 -6.61 -15.25
CA ALA A 222 -18.49 -6.16 -14.66
C ALA A 222 -18.35 -6.11 -13.14
N LEU A 223 -18.84 -5.02 -12.56
CA LEU A 223 -18.73 -4.69 -11.14
C LEU A 223 -20.11 -4.60 -10.51
N ARG A 224 -20.21 -4.97 -9.24
CA ARG A 224 -21.39 -4.70 -8.41
C ARG A 224 -20.97 -4.11 -7.07
N GLY A 225 -21.68 -3.06 -6.67
CA GLY A 225 -21.46 -2.36 -5.40
C GLY A 225 -22.43 -2.80 -4.31
N CYS A 226 -22.01 -2.64 -3.06
CA CYS A 226 -22.80 -2.89 -1.87
C CYS A 226 -22.50 -1.82 -0.82
N ASN A 227 -23.56 -1.33 -0.17
CA ASN A 227 -23.46 -0.54 1.05
C ASN A 227 -23.36 -1.52 2.24
N LEU A 228 -22.21 -1.54 2.91
CA LEU A 228 -21.92 -2.43 4.02
C LEU A 228 -22.66 -2.05 5.31
N LEU A 229 -23.16 -0.82 5.42
CA LEU A 229 -23.90 -0.36 6.61
C LEU A 229 -25.29 -1.00 6.67
N ASP A 230 -25.99 -1.00 5.54
CA ASP A 230 -27.37 -1.48 5.43
C ASP A 230 -27.45 -2.90 4.82
N GLY A 231 -26.33 -3.42 4.29
CA GLY A 231 -26.27 -4.71 3.60
C GLY A 231 -26.93 -4.71 2.22
N GLU A 232 -27.30 -3.54 1.71
CA GLU A 232 -28.00 -3.40 0.43
C GLU A 232 -27.03 -3.46 -0.76
N TRP A 233 -27.34 -4.34 -1.71
CA TRP A 233 -26.64 -4.44 -2.97
C TRP A 233 -27.22 -3.43 -3.97
N HIS A 234 -26.34 -2.79 -4.74
CA HIS A 234 -26.78 -1.92 -5.82
C HIS A 234 -27.51 -2.76 -6.88
N GLY A 235 -28.71 -2.31 -7.27
CA GLY A 235 -29.59 -3.00 -8.22
C GLY A 235 -29.11 -2.99 -9.67
N TYR A 236 -28.00 -2.32 -9.99
CA TYR A 236 -27.43 -2.22 -11.33
C TYR A 236 -26.03 -2.83 -11.36
N LEU A 237 -25.64 -3.30 -12.55
CA LEU A 237 -24.29 -3.78 -12.86
C LEU A 237 -23.50 -2.63 -13.49
N THR A 238 -22.27 -2.41 -13.01
CA THR A 238 -21.37 -1.39 -13.53
C THR A 238 -20.39 -2.04 -14.49
N HIS A 239 -20.57 -1.79 -15.78
CA HIS A 239 -19.71 -2.33 -16.84
C HIS A 239 -18.49 -1.44 -17.05
N LEU A 240 -17.33 -2.07 -17.28
CA LEU A 240 -16.07 -1.40 -17.58
C LEU A 240 -15.59 -1.78 -19.00
N PRO A 241 -16.26 -1.29 -20.06
CA PRO A 241 -15.90 -1.63 -21.43
C PRO A 241 -14.48 -1.16 -21.79
N GLU A 242 -14.06 0.01 -21.30
CA GLU A 242 -12.73 0.61 -21.52
C GLU A 242 -11.59 -0.20 -20.90
N MET A 243 -11.87 -1.03 -19.88
CA MET A 243 -10.82 -1.65 -19.08
C MET A 243 -10.38 -3.00 -19.68
N ILE A 244 -9.22 -2.98 -20.34
CA ILE A 244 -8.59 -4.16 -20.94
C ILE A 244 -7.54 -4.73 -20.01
N GLY A 245 -7.44 -6.05 -20.00
CA GLY A 245 -6.56 -6.80 -19.12
C GLY A 245 -7.35 -7.74 -18.24
N SER A 246 -6.71 -8.86 -17.89
CA SER A 246 -7.38 -9.92 -17.14
C SER A 246 -6.54 -10.48 -16.00
N GLU A 247 -5.29 -10.03 -15.83
CA GLU A 247 -4.39 -10.50 -14.78
C GLU A 247 -4.19 -9.38 -13.75
N ILE A 248 -4.94 -9.50 -12.65
CA ILE A 248 -4.93 -8.51 -11.57
C ILE A 248 -3.53 -8.44 -10.96
N GLY A 249 -2.97 -7.24 -10.87
CA GLY A 249 -1.62 -6.96 -10.40
C GLY A 249 -0.55 -7.03 -11.49
N THR A 250 -0.87 -7.54 -12.69
CA THR A 250 0.04 -7.62 -13.84
C THR A 250 -0.31 -6.58 -14.89
N ASN A 251 -1.52 -6.66 -15.44
CA ASN A 251 -2.01 -5.75 -16.49
C ASN A 251 -3.25 -4.94 -16.12
N ILE A 252 -3.89 -5.28 -14.99
CA ILE A 252 -5.00 -4.51 -14.45
C ILE A 252 -4.92 -4.43 -12.92
N CYS A 253 -5.35 -3.34 -12.32
CA CYS A 253 -5.36 -3.10 -10.88
C CYS A 253 -6.68 -2.43 -10.47
N PHE A 254 -7.25 -2.87 -9.35
CA PHE A 254 -8.48 -2.32 -8.79
C PHE A 254 -8.23 -1.92 -7.34
N GLU A 255 -8.56 -0.69 -6.96
CA GLU A 255 -8.38 -0.23 -5.58
C GLU A 255 -9.49 0.76 -5.17
N ILE A 256 -9.82 0.80 -3.88
CA ILE A 256 -10.66 1.84 -3.29
C ILE A 256 -9.78 2.74 -2.44
N ILE A 257 -9.66 4.01 -2.82
CA ILE A 257 -8.77 4.98 -2.20
C ILE A 257 -9.52 6.30 -2.08
N ASP A 258 -9.52 6.90 -0.89
CA ASP A 258 -10.14 8.23 -0.60
C ASP A 258 -11.59 8.37 -1.06
N GLY A 259 -12.39 7.30 -0.92
CA GLY A 259 -13.81 7.32 -1.30
C GLY A 259 -14.06 7.20 -2.81
N TYR A 260 -13.04 6.86 -3.60
CA TYR A 260 -13.15 6.58 -5.03
C TYR A 260 -12.74 5.14 -5.33
N PHE A 261 -13.47 4.52 -6.26
CA PHE A 261 -13.06 3.28 -6.90
C PHE A 261 -12.16 3.62 -8.10
N TYR A 262 -11.05 2.89 -8.22
CA TYR A 262 -10.11 3.00 -9.33
C TYR A 262 -9.97 1.68 -10.05
N ALA A 263 -10.07 1.70 -11.37
CA ALA A 263 -9.61 0.65 -12.25
C ALA A 263 -8.46 1.21 -13.11
N LEU A 264 -7.33 0.51 -13.13
CA LEU A 264 -6.13 0.93 -13.87
C LEU A 264 -5.66 -0.23 -14.74
N ALA A 265 -5.46 0.01 -16.03
CA ALA A 265 -4.91 -0.95 -16.98
C ALA A 265 -3.67 -0.39 -17.67
N ASN A 266 -2.78 -1.29 -18.10
CA ASN A 266 -1.61 -0.96 -18.93
C ASN A 266 -1.72 -1.50 -20.36
N GLN A 267 -2.90 -1.98 -20.74
CA GLN A 267 -3.26 -2.41 -22.10
C GLN A 267 -4.33 -1.45 -22.63
N ALA A 268 -4.19 -1.04 -23.90
CA ALA A 268 -5.10 -0.11 -24.56
C ALA A 268 -6.15 -0.85 -25.40
N LEU A 269 -7.20 -0.13 -25.82
CA LEU A 269 -8.19 -0.61 -26.80
C LEU A 269 -7.53 -0.84 -28.15
N PHE A 270 -7.79 -2.02 -28.75
CA PHE A 270 -7.23 -2.45 -30.03
C PHE A 270 -7.41 -1.40 -31.14
N GLU A 271 -8.52 -0.66 -31.14
CA GLU A 271 -8.81 0.38 -32.15
C GLU A 271 -7.93 1.64 -32.02
N ARG A 272 -7.22 1.85 -30.90
CA ARG A 272 -6.38 3.04 -30.67
C ARG A 272 -4.88 2.74 -30.56
N GLU A 273 -4.49 1.47 -30.51
CA GLU A 273 -3.06 1.08 -30.53
C GLU A 273 -2.41 1.37 -31.90
N GLU A 274 -3.22 1.70 -32.92
CA GLU A 274 -2.78 2.14 -34.25
C GLU A 274 -2.38 3.63 -34.32
N ILE A 275 -2.76 4.45 -33.33
CA ILE A 275 -2.40 5.89 -33.34
C ILE A 275 -0.99 6.04 -32.76
N ARG A 276 -0.01 6.23 -33.65
CA ARG A 276 1.37 6.69 -33.35
C ARG A 276 2.26 5.73 -32.53
N TRP A 277 2.05 4.41 -32.57
CA TRP A 277 2.97 3.45 -31.93
C TRP A 277 3.24 3.77 -30.43
N THR A 278 2.24 4.31 -29.73
CA THR A 278 2.35 4.79 -28.34
C THR A 278 1.37 4.02 -27.45
N SER A 279 1.81 3.66 -26.25
CA SER A 279 1.01 2.96 -25.25
C SER A 279 0.69 3.90 -24.09
N TYR A 280 -0.54 3.79 -23.58
CA TYR A 280 -1.06 4.55 -22.46
C TYR A 280 -1.48 3.63 -21.31
N TYR A 281 -1.50 4.17 -20.10
CA TYR A 281 -2.29 3.62 -19.01
C TYR A 281 -3.71 4.17 -19.13
N THR A 282 -4.69 3.29 -19.03
CA THR A 282 -6.11 3.67 -18.97
C THR A 282 -6.56 3.59 -17.51
N CYS A 283 -7.02 4.70 -16.95
CA CYS A 283 -7.57 4.73 -15.60
C CYS A 283 -9.01 5.24 -15.59
N VAL A 284 -9.91 4.46 -14.99
CA VAL A 284 -11.30 4.80 -14.75
C VAL A 284 -11.52 5.02 -13.25
N ARG A 285 -12.15 6.14 -12.89
CA ARG A 285 -12.46 6.49 -11.50
C ARG A 285 -13.90 6.95 -11.31
N PHE A 286 -14.57 6.45 -10.27
CA PHE A 286 -15.88 6.95 -9.84
C PHE A 286 -16.03 6.97 -8.29
N PRO A 287 -16.86 7.88 -7.72
CA PRO A 287 -17.13 7.90 -6.28
C PRO A 287 -17.85 6.63 -5.82
N VAL A 288 -17.42 6.03 -4.70
CA VAL A 288 -18.02 4.77 -4.22
C VAL A 288 -19.47 4.91 -3.76
N ASN A 289 -19.88 6.11 -3.33
CA ASN A 289 -21.21 6.44 -2.83
C ASN A 289 -22.22 6.82 -3.94
N GLN A 290 -21.75 7.09 -5.15
CA GLN A 290 -22.56 7.56 -6.28
C GLN A 290 -22.27 6.72 -7.53
N ALA A 291 -22.24 5.41 -7.40
CA ALA A 291 -22.01 4.55 -8.54
C ALA A 291 -23.18 4.49 -9.53
N LYS A 292 -24.15 5.42 -9.50
CA LYS A 292 -25.11 5.60 -10.59
C LYS A 292 -24.43 6.42 -11.68
N PRO A 293 -23.88 5.83 -12.76
CA PRO A 293 -23.56 6.62 -13.92
C PRO A 293 -24.85 7.23 -14.45
N LYS A 294 -24.99 8.55 -14.31
CA LYS A 294 -26.10 9.27 -14.94
C LYS A 294 -25.92 9.38 -16.46
N SER A 295 -24.77 9.00 -17.01
CA SER A 295 -24.49 8.93 -18.44
C SER A 295 -23.52 7.78 -18.74
N THR A 296 -23.62 7.24 -19.94
CA THR A 296 -22.94 6.06 -20.49
C THR A 296 -21.39 6.14 -20.53
N GLN A 297 -20.78 7.18 -19.94
CA GLN A 297 -19.35 7.29 -19.73
C GLN A 297 -19.07 7.08 -18.24
N LEU A 298 -18.56 5.91 -17.90
CA LEU A 298 -18.34 5.53 -16.51
C LEU A 298 -17.15 6.29 -15.93
N GLY A 299 -17.43 7.36 -15.18
CA GLY A 299 -16.42 8.05 -14.38
C GLY A 299 -15.46 8.91 -15.21
N THR A 300 -14.60 9.65 -14.53
CA THR A 300 -13.52 10.38 -15.21
C THR A 300 -12.52 9.35 -15.70
N MET A 301 -12.46 9.16 -17.02
CA MET A 301 -11.40 8.41 -17.66
C MET A 301 -10.20 9.33 -17.83
N LYS A 302 -9.01 8.79 -17.57
CA LYS A 302 -7.76 9.48 -17.86
C LYS A 302 -6.80 8.51 -18.52
N GLU A 303 -6.24 8.94 -19.63
CA GLU A 303 -5.10 8.29 -20.25
C GLU A 303 -3.82 8.96 -19.75
N ILE A 304 -2.82 8.15 -19.46
CA ILE A 304 -1.51 8.64 -19.04
C ILE A 304 -0.49 7.95 -19.91
N TRP A 305 0.36 8.73 -20.57
CA TRP A 305 1.43 8.18 -21.39
C TRP A 305 2.25 7.13 -20.62
N ARG A 306 2.43 5.96 -21.22
CA ARG A 306 3.12 4.82 -20.61
C ARG A 306 4.48 4.57 -21.26
N LYS A 307 4.50 4.40 -22.58
CA LYS A 307 5.73 4.14 -23.36
C LYS A 307 5.52 4.34 -24.86
N PHE A 308 6.60 4.49 -25.60
CA PHE A 308 6.61 4.30 -27.05
C PHE A 308 6.93 2.85 -27.42
N HIS A 309 6.51 2.40 -28.61
CA HIS A 309 6.89 1.10 -29.15
C HIS A 309 8.39 1.05 -29.51
N SER A 310 8.95 2.18 -29.93
CA SER A 310 10.37 2.36 -30.27
C SER A 310 11.34 2.11 -29.10
N GLU A 311 10.85 2.15 -27.85
CA GLU A 311 11.63 1.80 -26.67
C GLU A 311 12.01 0.31 -26.63
N GLY A 312 11.35 -0.51 -27.42
CA GLY A 312 11.62 -1.93 -27.60
C GLY A 312 10.60 -2.86 -26.91
N PRO A 313 10.80 -4.18 -27.08
CA PRO A 313 9.88 -5.19 -26.57
C PRO A 313 9.97 -5.35 -25.05
N ILE A 314 8.89 -5.85 -24.46
CA ILE A 314 8.75 -6.14 -23.02
C ILE A 314 8.48 -7.62 -22.80
N ASP A 315 8.94 -8.16 -21.67
CA ASP A 315 8.56 -9.50 -21.18
C ASP A 315 7.41 -9.36 -20.19
N ASP A 316 6.18 -9.56 -20.67
CA ASP A 316 4.96 -9.35 -19.87
C ASP A 316 4.89 -10.21 -18.60
N ARG A 317 5.61 -11.33 -18.54
CA ARG A 317 5.67 -12.19 -17.35
C ARG A 317 6.38 -11.52 -16.16
N TRP A 318 7.16 -10.49 -16.44
CA TRP A 318 7.85 -9.67 -15.43
C TRP A 318 7.06 -8.44 -15.00
N ASN A 319 5.98 -8.13 -15.72
CA ASN A 319 5.21 -6.94 -15.45
C ASN A 319 4.47 -7.06 -14.11
N PHE A 320 4.41 -5.95 -13.41
CA PHE A 320 3.41 -5.73 -12.36
C PHE A 320 2.98 -4.28 -12.37
N ILE A 321 1.75 -4.03 -11.96
CA ILE A 321 1.18 -2.69 -11.84
C ILE A 321 0.47 -2.54 -10.50
N LYS A 322 0.68 -1.40 -9.85
CA LYS A 322 0.08 -1.09 -8.55
C LYS A 322 -0.21 0.40 -8.43
N LEU A 323 -1.29 0.72 -7.72
CA LEU A 323 -1.59 2.08 -7.26
C LEU A 323 -1.09 2.27 -5.83
N ILE A 324 -0.32 3.32 -5.59
CA ILE A 324 0.15 3.71 -4.26
C ILE A 324 -0.02 5.21 -4.04
N LYS A 325 -0.13 5.65 -2.80
CA LYS A 325 0.00 7.08 -2.49
C LYS A 325 1.45 7.44 -2.27
N ASP A 326 1.89 8.53 -2.88
CA ASP A 326 3.18 9.13 -2.57
C ASP A 326 3.19 9.65 -1.13
N GLU A 327 4.20 9.27 -0.35
CA GLU A 327 4.29 9.66 1.07
C GLU A 327 4.49 11.16 1.27
N ARG A 328 5.14 11.82 0.30
CA ARG A 328 5.50 13.25 0.36
C ARG A 328 4.37 14.13 -0.14
N THR A 329 3.75 13.82 -1.27
CA THR A 329 2.70 14.66 -1.85
C THR A 329 1.29 14.19 -1.50
N GLY A 330 1.10 12.92 -1.16
CA GLY A 330 -0.24 12.29 -1.05
C GLY A 330 -0.91 12.03 -2.39
N THR A 331 -0.28 12.42 -3.51
CA THR A 331 -0.78 12.15 -4.85
C THR A 331 -0.80 10.66 -5.10
N LEU A 332 -1.83 10.19 -5.82
CA LEU A 332 -1.90 8.83 -6.27
C LEU A 332 -0.87 8.60 -7.39
N THR A 333 -0.09 7.54 -7.29
CA THR A 333 1.02 7.23 -8.19
C THR A 333 0.87 5.81 -8.71
N ILE A 334 0.98 5.66 -10.02
CA ILE A 334 1.10 4.37 -10.70
C ILE A 334 2.53 3.90 -10.54
N VAL A 335 2.72 2.65 -10.14
CA VAL A 335 4.02 1.96 -10.13
C VAL A 335 3.92 0.80 -11.09
N GLU A 336 4.79 0.79 -12.11
CA GLU A 336 4.93 -0.34 -13.03
C GLU A 336 6.37 -0.85 -13.02
N GLY A 337 6.56 -2.14 -12.77
CA GLY A 337 7.85 -2.79 -13.01
C GLY A 337 7.81 -3.54 -14.33
N ARG A 338 8.85 -3.44 -15.15
CA ARG A 338 8.96 -4.10 -16.46
C ARG A 338 10.31 -4.77 -16.61
N ARG A 339 10.37 -5.76 -17.50
CA ARG A 339 11.63 -6.23 -18.08
C ARG A 339 11.60 -5.97 -19.58
N GLU A 340 12.60 -5.26 -20.09
CA GLU A 340 12.56 -4.71 -21.45
C GLU A 340 13.93 -4.72 -22.13
N TRP A 341 13.93 -4.79 -23.47
CA TRP A 341 15.12 -4.71 -24.31
C TRP A 341 15.15 -3.35 -24.99
N ARG A 342 16.10 -2.50 -24.60
CA ARG A 342 16.19 -1.13 -25.12
C ARG A 342 17.24 -1.03 -26.21
N ALA A 343 16.88 -0.49 -27.37
CA ALA A 343 17.83 -0.16 -28.46
C ALA A 343 18.84 -1.30 -28.78
N GLY A 344 18.37 -2.55 -28.81
CA GLY A 344 19.22 -3.73 -29.06
C GLY A 344 20.12 -4.16 -27.90
N ALA A 345 20.02 -3.52 -26.74
CA ALA A 345 20.77 -3.88 -25.53
C ALA A 345 20.19 -5.13 -24.84
N SER A 346 20.97 -5.66 -23.89
CA SER A 346 20.53 -6.75 -23.03
C SER A 346 19.30 -6.37 -22.21
N ALA A 347 18.42 -7.35 -21.97
CA ALA A 347 17.24 -7.18 -21.14
C ALA A 347 17.57 -6.53 -19.79
N SER A 348 16.81 -5.51 -19.43
CA SER A 348 16.94 -4.81 -18.14
C SER A 348 15.58 -4.69 -17.46
N ARG A 349 15.59 -4.78 -16.13
CA ARG A 349 14.43 -4.53 -15.29
C ARG A 349 14.39 -3.06 -14.92
N THR A 350 13.23 -2.43 -15.04
CA THR A 350 13.06 -1.01 -14.71
C THR A 350 11.74 -0.79 -14.00
N TYR A 351 11.75 0.15 -13.06
CA TYR A 351 10.56 0.59 -12.34
C TYR A 351 10.21 2.01 -12.76
N TYR A 352 8.98 2.17 -13.23
CA TYR A 352 8.40 3.43 -13.66
C TYR A 352 7.37 3.89 -12.65
N THR A 353 7.35 5.19 -12.40
CA THR A 353 6.32 5.84 -11.61
C THR A 353 5.66 6.94 -12.42
N SER A 354 4.35 7.11 -12.26
CA SER A 354 3.59 8.15 -12.96
C SER A 354 2.54 8.73 -12.03
N ALA A 355 2.49 10.05 -11.89
CA ALA A 355 1.49 10.72 -11.07
C ALA A 355 0.11 10.59 -11.74
N LEU A 356 -0.90 10.19 -10.98
CA LEU A 356 -2.28 10.05 -11.40
C LEU A 356 -3.10 11.17 -10.75
N GLU A 357 -3.26 12.25 -11.49
CA GLU A 357 -4.02 13.43 -11.06
C GLU A 357 -5.34 13.52 -11.80
N PHE A 358 -6.43 13.66 -11.06
CA PHE A 358 -7.74 13.94 -11.64
C PHE A 358 -8.11 15.39 -11.33
N PRO A 359 -8.69 16.14 -12.29
CA PRO A 359 -9.15 17.49 -12.04
C PRO A 359 -10.16 17.47 -10.87
N SER A 360 -9.93 18.34 -9.90
CA SER A 360 -10.87 18.53 -8.79
C SER A 360 -12.13 19.18 -9.33
N ALA A 361 -13.32 18.73 -8.91
CA ALA A 361 -14.61 19.26 -9.36
C ALA A 361 -14.85 20.76 -9.02
N SER A 362 -13.88 21.43 -8.38
CA SER A 362 -13.98 22.81 -7.90
C SER A 362 -13.40 23.86 -8.84
N ARG A 363 -13.10 23.55 -10.13
CA ARG A 363 -12.49 24.54 -11.05
C ARG A 363 -13.27 24.83 -12.34
N THR A 364 -14.51 24.36 -12.46
CA THR A 364 -15.36 24.59 -13.67
C THR A 364 -16.40 25.70 -13.51
N TYR A 365 -16.33 26.52 -12.45
CA TYR A 365 -17.02 27.80 -12.44
C TYR A 365 -16.08 28.86 -13.01
N TYR A 366 -16.58 29.70 -13.93
CA TYR A 366 -15.88 30.69 -14.78
C TYR A 366 -15.38 30.21 -16.15
N LYS A 367 -16.20 29.47 -16.91
CA LYS A 367 -16.21 29.60 -18.38
C LYS A 367 -17.57 29.15 -18.96
N SER A 368 -18.63 29.85 -18.58
CA SER A 368 -19.92 29.81 -19.30
C SER A 368 -20.60 31.16 -19.07
N GLU A 369 -21.35 31.62 -20.07
CA GLU A 369 -21.76 33.00 -20.37
C GLU A 369 -20.66 33.74 -21.14
N LEU A 370 -20.73 33.86 -22.47
CA LEU A 370 -21.81 34.48 -23.24
C LEU A 370 -21.96 33.81 -24.61
N GLN A 371 -23.15 33.32 -24.95
CA GLN A 371 -23.88 33.76 -26.15
C GLN A 371 -25.24 33.07 -26.23
N SER A 372 -26.26 33.92 -26.25
CA SER A 372 -27.68 33.62 -26.45
C SER A 372 -28.00 33.20 -27.91
N PRO A 373 -29.16 32.57 -28.15
CA PRO A 373 -29.45 31.79 -29.35
C PRO A 373 -30.20 32.57 -30.43
N SER A 374 -29.95 32.27 -31.70
CA SER A 374 -30.82 32.62 -32.83
C SER A 374 -30.84 31.52 -33.90
N GLU A 375 -31.89 30.71 -33.84
CA GLU A 375 -32.85 30.37 -34.91
C GLU A 375 -32.46 30.29 -36.41
N ILE A 376 -33.02 29.23 -37.05
CA ILE A 376 -33.59 29.11 -38.42
C ILE A 376 -32.82 28.26 -39.47
N TYR A 377 -33.41 27.07 -39.73
CA TYR A 377 -33.61 26.29 -40.98
C TYR A 377 -32.43 25.99 -41.95
N SER A 378 -32.18 24.71 -42.22
CA SER A 378 -32.64 24.00 -43.47
C SER A 378 -31.91 22.66 -43.68
N GLU A 379 -32.66 21.57 -43.88
CA GLU A 379 -32.16 20.35 -44.56
C GLU A 379 -31.87 20.63 -46.05
N PRO A 380 -31.08 19.76 -46.72
CA PRO A 380 -31.76 18.92 -47.71
C PRO A 380 -31.30 17.46 -47.80
N ALA A 381 -32.16 16.71 -48.47
CA ALA A 381 -32.25 15.28 -48.61
C ALA A 381 -31.36 14.64 -49.71
N ILE A 382 -30.99 13.37 -49.44
CA ILE A 382 -31.04 12.17 -50.30
C ILE A 382 -30.46 12.22 -51.74
N SER A 383 -29.42 11.41 -51.96
CA SER A 383 -29.32 10.37 -53.01
C SER A 383 -28.20 9.40 -52.58
N GLY A 384 -28.24 8.06 -52.62
CA GLY A 384 -29.10 7.11 -53.31
C GLY A 384 -28.25 6.23 -54.23
N ARG A 385 -27.57 5.18 -53.73
CA ARG A 385 -27.26 3.95 -54.53
C ARG A 385 -26.68 2.75 -53.74
N ALA A 386 -27.54 1.74 -53.62
CA ALA A 386 -27.37 0.30 -53.88
C ALA A 386 -26.11 -0.48 -53.40
N VAL A 387 -26.33 -1.25 -52.32
CA VAL A 387 -26.21 -2.72 -52.17
C VAL A 387 -25.16 -3.49 -53.01
N GLY A 388 -24.27 -4.20 -52.29
CA GLY A 388 -23.63 -5.43 -52.72
C GLY A 388 -23.39 -6.35 -51.53
N ASN A 389 -24.21 -7.39 -51.38
CA ASN A 389 -24.06 -8.47 -50.40
C ASN A 389 -22.88 -9.39 -50.75
N TYR A 390 -22.08 -9.78 -49.75
CA TYR A 390 -21.46 -11.11 -49.74
C TYR A 390 -21.34 -11.63 -48.30
N SER A 391 -21.76 -12.88 -48.17
CA SER A 391 -21.93 -13.64 -46.93
C SER A 391 -20.64 -14.28 -46.44
N ALA A 392 -20.56 -14.39 -45.12
CA ALA A 392 -19.87 -15.35 -44.25
C ALA A 392 -18.88 -16.37 -44.87
N GLY A 393 -17.69 -16.42 -44.28
CA GLY A 393 -16.77 -17.56 -44.33
C GLY A 393 -16.03 -17.70 -43.01
N PHE A 394 -16.49 -18.63 -42.16
CA PHE A 394 -15.72 -19.20 -41.05
C PHE A 394 -14.40 -19.80 -41.57
N LEU A 395 -13.30 -19.68 -40.81
CA LEU A 395 -12.24 -20.70 -40.67
C LEU A 395 -11.25 -20.30 -39.55
N SER A 396 -11.21 -21.10 -38.49
CA SER A 396 -9.99 -21.49 -37.75
C SER A 396 -9.62 -22.91 -38.25
N PRO A 397 -8.40 -23.48 -38.10
CA PRO A 397 -7.43 -23.27 -37.00
C PRO A 397 -5.91 -23.40 -37.35
N ASN A 398 -5.06 -23.14 -36.33
CA ASN A 398 -3.73 -23.70 -36.04
C ASN A 398 -2.54 -23.58 -37.03
N THR A 399 -1.39 -23.15 -36.50
CA THR A 399 -0.13 -23.92 -36.34
C THR A 399 1.12 -23.06 -36.61
N ALA A 400 2.10 -23.21 -35.73
CA ALA A 400 3.42 -22.61 -35.77
C ALA A 400 4.23 -22.95 -37.04
N SER A 401 4.99 -21.98 -37.55
CA SER A 401 6.36 -22.22 -38.02
C SER A 401 7.10 -20.90 -38.27
N SER A 402 8.32 -20.89 -37.77
CA SER A 402 9.44 -19.99 -38.03
C SER A 402 9.74 -19.77 -39.52
N SER A 403 10.02 -18.52 -39.90
CA SER A 403 11.06 -18.22 -40.90
C SER A 403 11.52 -16.77 -40.78
N SER A 404 12.83 -16.65 -40.61
CA SER A 404 13.67 -15.47 -40.74
C SER A 404 13.58 -14.83 -42.12
N THR A 405 13.41 -13.52 -42.18
CA THR A 405 13.93 -12.68 -43.27
C THR A 405 14.29 -11.31 -42.74
N ASP A 406 15.57 -11.00 -42.84
CA ASP A 406 16.17 -9.68 -42.63
C ASP A 406 15.54 -8.66 -43.60
N TYR A 407 15.09 -7.52 -43.07
CA TYR A 407 14.91 -6.31 -43.85
C TYR A 407 15.44 -5.12 -43.05
N SER A 408 16.64 -4.69 -43.46
CA SER A 408 17.18 -3.36 -43.16
C SER A 408 16.45 -2.33 -44.03
N CYS A 409 15.88 -1.30 -43.42
CA CYS A 409 15.47 -0.09 -44.14
C CYS A 409 16.08 1.14 -43.45
N SER A 410 16.98 1.80 -44.20
CA SER A 410 17.45 3.16 -43.95
C SER A 410 16.33 4.18 -44.23
N PRO A 411 16.39 5.39 -43.65
CA PRO A 411 15.35 6.40 -43.81
C PRO A 411 15.56 7.15 -45.13
N ALA A 412 14.51 7.29 -45.93
CA ALA A 412 14.45 8.22 -47.05
C ALA A 412 13.12 8.98 -46.96
N ASP A 413 13.26 10.29 -46.78
CA ASP A 413 12.46 11.39 -47.32
C ASP A 413 11.01 11.10 -47.72
N THR A 414 10.07 11.71 -47.00
CA THR A 414 8.77 12.08 -47.54
C THR A 414 8.44 13.50 -47.13
N ASP A 415 8.02 14.23 -48.15
CA ASP A 415 7.83 15.66 -48.27
C ASP A 415 6.73 16.24 -47.36
N ASP A 416 6.85 17.55 -47.19
CA ASP A 416 5.87 18.48 -46.63
C ASP A 416 4.48 18.30 -47.25
N ASP A 417 3.45 18.17 -46.41
CA ASP A 417 2.07 18.53 -46.75
C ASP A 417 1.41 19.16 -45.51
N ASP A 418 0.70 20.24 -45.80
CA ASP A 418 0.34 21.34 -44.92
C ASP A 418 -0.65 21.03 -43.78
N ASP A 419 -0.42 21.81 -42.73
CA ASP A 419 -1.20 22.15 -41.55
C ASP A 419 -2.63 22.66 -41.88
N ASP A 420 -3.64 22.08 -41.24
CA ASP A 420 -4.91 22.74 -40.94
C ASP A 420 -5.48 22.12 -39.65
N GLY A 421 -5.33 22.86 -38.56
CA GLY A 421 -5.61 22.43 -37.19
C GLY A 421 -7.08 22.41 -36.78
N ASP A 422 -7.36 21.55 -35.81
CA ASP A 422 -8.23 21.86 -34.68
C ASP A 422 -7.77 21.02 -33.46
N ASP A 423 -7.48 21.74 -32.39
CA ASP A 423 -6.76 21.36 -31.17
C ASP A 423 -7.53 20.43 -30.22
N ASP A 424 -6.84 19.38 -29.71
CA ASP A 424 -6.93 18.84 -28.32
C ASP A 424 -6.12 17.52 -28.12
N ASP A 425 -5.17 17.18 -29.01
CA ASP A 425 -4.26 16.07 -28.76
C ASP A 425 -3.23 16.48 -27.69
N GLU A 426 -3.37 16.00 -26.44
CA GLU A 426 -2.29 16.04 -25.44
C GLU A 426 -1.02 15.43 -26.05
N GLU A 427 -0.08 16.28 -26.49
CA GLU A 427 1.17 15.85 -27.10
C GLU A 427 1.93 14.99 -26.07
N ALA A 428 2.15 13.71 -26.42
CA ALA A 428 2.79 12.76 -25.52
C ALA A 428 4.14 13.31 -25.05
N PRO A 429 4.48 13.21 -23.75
CA PRO A 429 5.69 13.81 -23.22
C PRO A 429 6.93 13.29 -23.96
N THR A 430 7.70 14.21 -24.52
CA THR A 430 8.91 13.92 -25.29
C THR A 430 10.05 13.39 -24.41
N SER A 431 9.96 13.55 -23.07
CA SER A 431 10.98 13.07 -22.15
C SER A 431 10.46 12.61 -20.78
N ARG A 432 11.14 11.61 -20.18
CA ARG A 432 10.86 11.16 -18.80
C ARG A 432 11.72 11.89 -17.77
N SER A 433 11.11 12.22 -16.63
CA SER A 433 11.88 12.67 -15.47
C SER A 433 12.76 11.53 -14.91
N PRO A 434 14.06 11.78 -14.63
CA PRO A 434 14.95 10.79 -14.02
C PRO A 434 14.52 10.36 -12.60
N HIS A 435 13.73 11.19 -11.91
CA HIS A 435 13.16 10.88 -10.61
C HIS A 435 12.09 9.78 -10.69
N MET A 436 11.42 9.66 -11.84
CA MET A 436 10.28 8.77 -12.05
C MET A 436 10.66 7.42 -12.66
N VAL A 437 11.96 7.21 -12.94
CA VAL A 437 12.49 6.01 -13.59
C VAL A 437 13.63 5.46 -12.74
N HIS A 438 13.52 4.23 -12.25
CA HIS A 438 14.56 3.55 -11.50
C HIS A 438 15.07 2.31 -12.27
N PRO A 439 16.29 2.38 -12.83
CA PRO A 439 16.95 1.22 -13.44
C PRO A 439 17.22 0.15 -12.37
N GLY A 440 16.71 -1.04 -12.59
CA GLY A 440 16.99 -2.23 -11.79
C GLY A 440 18.12 -3.07 -12.40
N ASP A 441 17.90 -4.37 -12.46
CA ASP A 441 18.93 -5.33 -12.89
C ASP A 441 19.07 -5.38 -14.40
N ASN A 442 20.28 -5.63 -14.88
CA ASN A 442 20.57 -5.96 -16.26
C ASN A 442 21.36 -7.27 -16.34
N ALA A 443 21.73 -7.71 -17.56
CA ALA A 443 22.52 -8.92 -17.75
C ALA A 443 23.91 -8.90 -17.07
N ALA A 444 24.46 -7.72 -16.76
CA ALA A 444 25.72 -7.57 -16.01
C ALA A 444 25.53 -7.71 -14.49
N THR A 445 24.29 -7.70 -14.01
CA THR A 445 23.97 -7.79 -12.59
C THR A 445 23.94 -9.25 -12.15
N LEU A 446 24.95 -9.66 -11.39
CA LEU A 446 25.05 -11.02 -10.85
C LEU A 446 24.46 -11.14 -9.44
N PRO A 447 23.82 -12.27 -9.10
CA PRO A 447 23.40 -13.35 -10.00
C PRO A 447 22.24 -12.93 -10.90
N VAL A 448 22.23 -13.41 -12.17
CA VAL A 448 21.14 -13.15 -13.10
C VAL A 448 19.86 -13.80 -12.59
N LEU A 449 18.82 -12.99 -12.37
CA LEU A 449 17.54 -13.47 -11.85
C LEU A 449 16.68 -14.01 -12.99
N THR A 450 16.29 -15.28 -12.88
CA THR A 450 15.28 -15.90 -13.74
C THR A 450 13.89 -15.70 -13.16
N LEU A 451 12.86 -15.81 -13.99
CA LEU A 451 11.47 -15.66 -13.55
C LEU A 451 11.13 -16.68 -12.45
N ASN A 452 11.58 -17.93 -12.61
CA ASN A 452 11.35 -19.01 -11.65
C ASN A 452 12.03 -18.78 -10.29
N ASN A 453 13.08 -17.97 -10.26
CA ASN A 453 13.80 -17.64 -9.04
C ASN A 453 13.30 -16.34 -8.39
N SER A 454 12.40 -15.60 -9.04
CA SER A 454 11.78 -14.38 -8.51
C SER A 454 10.38 -14.69 -7.99
N LEU A 455 10.28 -14.93 -6.68
CA LEU A 455 9.04 -15.39 -6.04
C LEU A 455 8.08 -14.22 -5.75
N LEU A 456 8.62 -13.09 -5.33
CA LEU A 456 7.89 -11.86 -5.07
C LEU A 456 8.74 -10.66 -5.51
N ARG A 457 8.11 -9.66 -6.14
CA ARG A 457 8.76 -8.45 -6.64
C ARG A 457 8.05 -7.24 -6.06
N CYS A 458 8.79 -6.42 -5.31
CA CYS A 458 8.25 -5.25 -4.65
C CYS A 458 9.05 -4.01 -5.04
N TYR A 459 8.37 -2.86 -5.08
CA TYR A 459 9.02 -1.57 -5.27
C TYR A 459 8.51 -0.56 -4.25
N HIS A 460 9.43 0.00 -3.46
CA HIS A 460 9.16 1.03 -2.48
C HIS A 460 9.70 2.37 -3.02
N SER A 461 8.80 3.22 -3.52
CA SER A 461 9.15 4.54 -4.07
C SER A 461 9.72 5.48 -3.00
N SER A 462 9.23 5.40 -1.76
CA SER A 462 9.63 6.28 -0.65
C SER A 462 11.10 6.15 -0.24
N CYS A 463 11.74 5.02 -0.54
CA CYS A 463 13.18 4.81 -0.35
C CYS A 463 13.88 4.35 -1.63
N GLN A 464 13.25 4.55 -2.79
CA GLN A 464 13.74 4.18 -4.13
C GLN A 464 14.44 2.83 -4.16
N THR A 465 13.71 1.80 -3.74
CA THR A 465 14.25 0.47 -3.51
C THR A 465 13.36 -0.59 -4.15
N TYR A 466 13.95 -1.49 -4.93
CA TYR A 466 13.30 -2.75 -5.24
C TYR A 466 13.71 -3.81 -4.23
N LEU A 467 12.73 -4.56 -3.77
CA LEU A 467 12.90 -5.61 -2.76
C LEU A 467 12.24 -6.88 -3.30
N ASP A 468 13.05 -7.89 -3.56
CA ASP A 468 12.59 -9.15 -4.09
C ASP A 468 12.70 -10.25 -3.04
N LEU A 469 11.74 -11.16 -3.05
CA LEU A 469 11.92 -12.47 -2.46
C LEU A 469 12.38 -13.42 -3.56
N VAL A 470 13.56 -14.00 -3.39
CA VAL A 470 14.19 -14.83 -4.42
C VAL A 470 14.48 -16.23 -3.91
N ASN A 471 14.39 -17.21 -4.81
CA ASN A 471 14.89 -18.55 -4.56
C ASN A 471 16.34 -18.64 -5.02
N HIS A 472 17.27 -18.52 -4.07
CA HIS A 472 18.71 -18.62 -4.27
C HIS A 472 19.26 -19.93 -3.69
N GLY A 473 18.56 -21.06 -3.89
CA GLY A 473 19.04 -22.38 -3.49
C GLY A 473 20.13 -22.93 -4.41
N ASP A 474 21.08 -23.68 -3.85
CA ASP A 474 22.11 -24.42 -4.60
C ASP A 474 21.50 -25.55 -5.45
N PHE A 475 22.30 -26.13 -6.35
CA PHE A 475 21.94 -27.32 -7.14
C PHE A 475 21.71 -28.53 -6.21
N GLY A 476 20.46 -28.65 -5.77
CA GLY A 476 19.90 -29.69 -4.92
C GLY A 476 18.46 -29.29 -4.66
N ASN A 477 17.56 -30.23 -4.42
CA ASN A 477 16.12 -29.94 -4.28
C ASN A 477 15.73 -29.07 -3.07
N ARG A 478 16.65 -28.34 -2.43
CA ARG A 478 16.39 -27.44 -1.31
C ARG A 478 15.95 -26.04 -1.78
N GLN A 479 14.97 -25.51 -1.08
CA GLN A 479 14.54 -24.12 -1.21
C GLN A 479 15.54 -23.21 -0.50
N GLY A 480 15.94 -22.11 -1.16
CA GLY A 480 16.88 -21.13 -0.61
C GLY A 480 16.30 -19.72 -0.68
N ILE A 481 15.14 -19.51 -0.06
CA ILE A 481 14.48 -18.21 0.02
C ILE A 481 15.39 -17.21 0.73
N ARG A 482 15.65 -16.10 0.05
CA ARG A 482 16.34 -14.93 0.59
C ARG A 482 15.66 -13.65 0.13
N LEU A 483 15.82 -12.60 0.90
CA LEU A 483 15.58 -11.24 0.42
C LEU A 483 16.74 -10.80 -0.45
N ARG A 484 16.41 -10.08 -1.51
CA ARG A 484 17.36 -9.41 -2.39
C ARG A 484 16.93 -7.97 -2.54
N VAL A 485 17.83 -7.03 -2.30
CA VAL A 485 17.54 -5.60 -2.39
C VAL A 485 18.51 -4.92 -3.33
N GLY A 486 17.99 -3.99 -4.11
CA GLY A 486 18.78 -2.94 -4.72
C GLY A 486 18.08 -1.60 -4.58
N SER A 487 18.87 -0.61 -4.18
CA SER A 487 18.39 0.73 -3.87
C SER A 487 19.26 1.76 -4.58
N ARG A 488 18.74 2.97 -4.71
CA ARG A 488 19.52 4.12 -5.15
C ARG A 488 19.32 5.28 -4.18
N SER A 489 20.30 6.17 -4.14
CA SER A 489 20.28 7.38 -3.33
C SER A 489 20.72 8.57 -4.18
N LEU A 490 20.22 9.75 -3.86
CA LEU A 490 20.69 10.98 -4.50
C LEU A 490 22.17 11.18 -4.18
N ARG A 491 22.93 11.60 -5.18
CA ARG A 491 24.31 12.05 -4.96
C ARG A 491 24.32 13.34 -4.17
N SER A 492 25.35 13.50 -3.35
CA SER A 492 25.57 14.76 -2.66
C SER A 492 25.89 15.88 -3.66
N HIS A 493 25.58 17.13 -3.30
CA HIS A 493 25.84 18.27 -4.17
C HIS A 493 27.32 18.38 -4.58
N SER A 494 28.25 17.96 -3.71
CA SER A 494 29.69 17.94 -4.01
C SER A 494 30.10 16.86 -5.03
N GLU A 495 29.31 15.81 -5.19
CA GLU A 495 29.53 14.75 -6.18
C GLU A 495 28.85 15.05 -7.53
N LEU A 496 27.95 16.04 -7.56
CA LEU A 496 27.37 16.52 -8.81
C LEU A 496 28.43 17.32 -9.56
N GLY A 497 29.01 16.70 -10.58
CA GLY A 497 29.88 17.41 -11.53
C GLY A 497 29.16 18.58 -12.23
N PRO A 498 29.89 19.39 -13.03
CA PRO A 498 29.33 20.53 -13.73
C PRO A 498 28.09 20.15 -14.56
N LEU A 499 27.17 21.12 -14.74
CA LEU A 499 25.97 20.94 -15.55
C LEU A 499 26.34 20.72 -17.03
N VAL A 500 26.56 19.46 -17.38
CA VAL A 500 26.60 19.03 -18.78
C VAL A 500 25.16 18.75 -19.18
N THR A 501 24.62 19.56 -20.09
CA THR A 501 23.45 19.22 -20.90
C THR A 501 23.90 18.17 -21.90
N PRO A 502 23.43 16.91 -21.80
CA PRO A 502 23.86 15.88 -22.71
C PRO A 502 23.35 16.17 -24.12
N THR A 503 24.26 16.34 -25.07
CA THR A 503 23.91 16.66 -26.46
C THR A 503 23.25 15.48 -27.18
N ASP A 504 23.48 14.24 -26.71
CA ASP A 504 23.03 12.98 -27.32
C ASP A 504 22.18 12.11 -26.36
N GLU A 505 21.46 12.71 -25.40
CA GLU A 505 20.60 11.92 -24.52
C GLU A 505 19.37 11.40 -25.28
N ASN A 506 19.08 10.11 -25.12
CA ASN A 506 17.79 9.58 -25.52
C ASN A 506 16.71 10.24 -24.64
N PRO A 507 15.84 11.10 -25.20
CA PRO A 507 14.91 11.87 -24.40
C PRO A 507 13.89 10.94 -23.70
N LEU A 508 13.59 9.76 -24.29
CA LEU A 508 12.66 8.77 -23.76
C LEU A 508 13.20 8.03 -22.53
N TYR A 509 14.52 7.91 -22.40
CA TYR A 509 15.16 7.24 -21.28
C TYR A 509 16.39 8.03 -20.78
N PRO A 510 16.25 8.78 -19.67
CA PRO A 510 17.27 9.74 -19.20
C PRO A 510 18.42 9.05 -18.45
N ASP A 511 19.12 8.11 -19.09
CA ASP A 511 20.14 7.26 -18.45
C ASP A 511 21.32 8.07 -17.87
N GLN A 512 21.82 9.08 -18.60
CA GLN A 512 22.99 9.83 -18.15
C GLN A 512 22.60 10.76 -16.99
N GLN A 513 21.45 11.43 -17.08
CA GLN A 513 20.85 12.16 -15.96
C GLN A 513 20.64 11.27 -14.73
N ILE A 514 20.13 10.04 -14.89
CA ILE A 514 19.98 9.10 -13.76
C ILE A 514 21.35 8.78 -13.15
N LYS A 515 22.35 8.39 -13.96
CA LYS A 515 23.72 8.07 -13.49
C LYS A 515 24.40 9.24 -12.79
N ARG A 516 24.09 10.46 -13.23
CA ARG A 516 24.57 11.71 -12.65
C ARG A 516 23.88 12.05 -11.33
N LEU A 517 22.56 11.95 -11.25
CA LEU A 517 21.79 12.34 -10.07
C LEU A 517 21.84 11.28 -8.97
N TYR A 518 21.93 10.00 -9.35
CA TYR A 518 21.80 8.88 -8.45
C TYR A 518 23.06 8.04 -8.36
N LYS A 519 23.27 7.46 -7.18
CA LYS A 519 24.21 6.38 -6.92
C LYS A 519 23.42 5.13 -6.53
N SER A 520 23.57 4.08 -7.32
CA SER A 520 23.03 2.76 -6.98
C SER A 520 23.87 2.12 -5.88
N ALA A 521 23.19 1.56 -4.88
CA ALA A 521 23.81 0.71 -3.88
C ALA A 521 24.14 -0.66 -4.49
N GLU A 522 25.15 -1.32 -3.93
CA GLU A 522 25.42 -2.73 -4.23
C GLU A 522 24.22 -3.58 -3.80
N ILE A 523 23.92 -4.61 -4.60
CA ILE A 523 22.84 -5.54 -4.29
C ILE A 523 23.19 -6.34 -3.04
N LYS A 524 22.27 -6.36 -2.08
CA LYS A 524 22.43 -7.09 -0.83
C LYS A 524 21.45 -8.25 -0.77
N PHE A 525 21.90 -9.32 -0.14
CA PHE A 525 21.09 -10.48 0.19
C PHE A 525 20.93 -10.60 1.70
N TRP A 526 19.73 -10.95 2.13
CA TRP A 526 19.45 -11.25 3.53
C TRP A 526 18.70 -12.59 3.67
N PRO A 527 19.10 -13.44 4.62
CA PRO A 527 20.26 -13.32 5.49
C PRO A 527 21.58 -13.43 4.71
N PRO A 528 22.67 -12.81 5.19
CA PRO A 528 24.01 -13.01 4.63
C PRO A 528 24.41 -14.49 4.61
N ALA A 529 25.10 -14.93 3.55
CA ALA A 529 25.42 -16.35 3.33
C ALA A 529 26.21 -16.99 4.49
N HIS A 530 27.12 -16.22 5.11
CA HIS A 530 27.96 -16.71 6.21
C HIS A 530 27.14 -17.01 7.49
N TRP A 531 26.03 -16.31 7.75
CA TRP A 531 25.21 -16.53 8.95
C TRP A 531 24.74 -17.98 9.07
N ILE A 532 24.33 -18.57 7.95
CA ILE A 532 23.75 -19.92 7.88
C ILE A 532 24.78 -20.98 8.30
N ASN A 533 26.04 -20.80 7.91
CA ASN A 533 27.10 -21.77 8.19
C ASN A 533 27.72 -21.58 9.57
N ASP A 534 27.81 -20.33 10.04
CA ASP A 534 28.64 -19.98 11.18
C ASP A 534 27.97 -20.19 12.55
N SER A 535 26.64 -20.35 12.62
CA SER A 535 25.93 -20.40 13.92
C SER A 535 24.67 -21.26 13.93
N LYS A 536 24.30 -21.74 15.12
CA LYS A 536 23.00 -22.41 15.36
C LYS A 536 21.84 -21.46 15.05
N ASN A 537 21.95 -20.19 15.46
CA ASN A 537 20.94 -19.17 15.18
C ASN A 537 20.74 -18.96 13.67
N GLY A 538 21.81 -18.96 12.88
CA GLY A 538 21.72 -18.86 11.43
C GLY A 538 21.06 -20.05 10.76
N ARG A 539 21.31 -21.27 11.23
CA ARG A 539 20.58 -22.47 10.78
C ARG A 539 19.10 -22.43 11.19
N ASP A 540 18.80 -21.97 12.40
CA ASP A 540 17.43 -21.76 12.86
C ASP A 540 16.71 -20.72 11.97
N LEU A 541 17.38 -19.63 11.61
CA LEU A 541 16.84 -18.60 10.72
C LEU A 541 16.61 -19.13 9.31
N ASP A 542 17.56 -19.89 8.77
CA ASP A 542 17.38 -20.56 7.48
C ASP A 542 16.15 -21.49 7.50
N GLY A 543 15.96 -22.26 8.57
CA GLY A 543 14.76 -23.09 8.77
C GLY A 543 13.46 -22.31 8.98
N ILE A 544 13.52 -21.05 9.44
CA ILE A 544 12.35 -20.16 9.52
C ILE A 544 11.97 -19.65 8.13
N LEU A 545 12.95 -19.26 7.32
CA LEU A 545 12.72 -18.73 5.98
C LEU A 545 12.42 -19.83 4.95
N ASN A 546 12.87 -21.05 5.22
CA ASN A 546 12.69 -22.22 4.37
C ASN A 546 11.99 -23.35 5.14
N PRO A 547 10.72 -23.18 5.56
CA PRO A 547 10.05 -24.08 6.51
C PRO A 547 9.71 -25.48 5.96
N GLN A 548 9.98 -25.80 4.70
CA GLN A 548 9.75 -27.11 4.09
C GLN A 548 10.84 -27.45 3.06
N VAL A 549 11.13 -28.74 2.86
CA VAL A 549 12.15 -29.21 1.89
C VAL A 549 11.61 -29.27 0.46
N HIS A 550 10.28 -29.26 0.27
CA HIS A 550 9.67 -29.46 -1.03
C HIS A 550 9.48 -28.14 -1.80
N LYS A 551 9.97 -28.09 -3.04
CA LYS A 551 9.60 -27.05 -4.01
C LYS A 551 8.13 -27.24 -4.40
N GLY A 552 7.27 -26.29 -4.07
CA GLY A 552 5.88 -26.31 -4.52
C GLY A 552 5.04 -25.20 -3.90
N ASP A 553 4.20 -24.59 -4.73
CA ASP A 553 3.21 -23.54 -4.45
C ASP A 553 3.65 -22.40 -3.51
N PHE A 554 4.10 -21.31 -4.12
CA PHE A 554 4.47 -20.08 -3.44
C PHE A 554 3.34 -19.06 -3.56
N THR A 555 3.05 -18.37 -2.46
CA THR A 555 2.15 -17.21 -2.48
C THR A 555 2.73 -16.16 -1.55
N GLY A 556 2.88 -14.92 -2.05
CA GLY A 556 3.50 -13.83 -1.30
C GLY A 556 2.72 -12.54 -1.47
N MET A 557 2.66 -11.76 -0.39
CA MET A 557 2.00 -10.45 -0.32
C MET A 557 2.87 -9.51 0.50
N TRP A 558 2.77 -8.21 0.21
CA TRP A 558 3.56 -7.19 0.88
C TRP A 558 2.77 -5.89 1.00
N ASP A 559 3.10 -5.13 2.04
CA ASP A 559 2.62 -3.78 2.28
C ASP A 559 3.79 -2.82 2.49
N ASP A 560 3.52 -1.59 2.95
CA ASP A 560 4.53 -0.55 3.10
C ASP A 560 5.59 -0.86 4.18
N ARG A 561 5.38 -1.84 5.06
CA ARG A 561 6.23 -2.09 6.24
C ARG A 561 6.74 -3.52 6.35
N SER A 562 6.16 -4.44 5.61
CA SER A 562 6.33 -5.87 5.86
C SER A 562 5.85 -6.72 4.70
N MET A 563 6.18 -8.01 4.75
CA MET A 563 5.73 -9.01 3.80
C MET A 563 5.38 -10.32 4.49
N CYS A 564 4.40 -11.01 3.93
CA CYS A 564 4.06 -12.38 4.26
C CYS A 564 4.22 -13.25 3.03
N TYR A 565 4.78 -14.44 3.19
CA TYR A 565 4.68 -15.47 2.18
C TYR A 565 4.35 -16.81 2.81
N ALA A 566 3.80 -17.70 2.01
CA ALA A 566 3.63 -19.08 2.41
C ALA A 566 4.26 -20.03 1.39
N THR A 567 4.81 -21.12 1.91
CA THR A 567 5.43 -22.17 1.12
C THR A 567 5.10 -23.53 1.73
N GLY A 568 4.94 -24.55 0.88
CA GLY A 568 4.61 -25.91 1.31
C GLY A 568 3.68 -26.61 0.31
N GLY A 569 3.19 -27.79 0.71
CA GLY A 569 2.27 -28.58 -0.09
C GLY A 569 0.81 -28.27 0.23
N SER A 570 0.06 -29.30 0.67
CA SER A 570 -1.35 -29.19 1.06
C SER A 570 -1.60 -28.25 2.25
N THR A 571 -0.63 -28.14 3.14
CA THR A 571 -0.58 -27.14 4.20
C THR A 571 0.66 -26.30 3.98
N LYS A 572 0.47 -24.98 3.91
CA LYS A 572 1.54 -24.00 3.69
C LYS A 572 1.92 -23.37 5.02
N THR A 573 3.22 -23.25 5.26
CA THR A 573 3.74 -22.51 6.41
C THR A 573 3.89 -21.06 6.03
N ILE A 574 3.29 -20.16 6.82
CA ILE A 574 3.29 -18.72 6.60
C ILE A 574 4.45 -18.09 7.37
N VAL A 575 5.31 -17.38 6.65
CA VAL A 575 6.44 -16.62 7.17
C VAL A 575 6.14 -15.13 7.04
N PHE A 576 6.37 -14.40 8.13
CA PHE A 576 6.25 -12.95 8.19
C PHE A 576 7.63 -12.32 8.36
N ILE A 577 7.92 -11.30 7.57
CA ILE A 577 9.12 -10.48 7.66
C ILE A 577 8.67 -9.01 7.81
N SER A 578 9.18 -8.34 8.84
CA SER A 578 8.86 -6.93 9.12
C SER A 578 10.11 -6.05 9.06
N PHE A 579 9.93 -4.87 8.45
CA PHE A 579 10.87 -3.76 8.44
C PHE A 579 10.45 -2.63 9.39
N ASP A 580 9.37 -2.81 10.14
CA ASP A 580 8.91 -1.89 11.18
C ASP A 580 9.44 -2.33 12.56
N PRO A 581 10.29 -1.52 13.21
CA PRO A 581 10.86 -1.83 14.52
C PRO A 581 9.85 -1.76 15.68
N SER A 582 8.64 -1.25 15.43
CA SER A 582 7.58 -1.19 16.45
C SER A 582 6.83 -2.52 16.62
N ILE A 583 6.95 -3.44 15.64
CA ILE A 583 6.27 -4.73 15.68
C ILE A 583 7.01 -5.71 16.59
N ARG A 584 6.34 -6.22 17.62
CA ARG A 584 6.86 -7.09 18.67
C ARG A 584 5.94 -8.28 18.93
N LEU A 585 6.10 -9.35 18.16
CA LEU A 585 5.27 -10.54 18.32
C LEU A 585 5.67 -11.29 19.61
N ALA A 586 4.66 -11.73 20.37
CA ALA A 586 4.89 -12.49 21.59
C ALA A 586 5.56 -13.85 21.30
N GLY A 587 6.54 -14.22 22.12
CA GLY A 587 7.24 -15.51 22.02
C GLY A 587 8.39 -15.57 21.02
N ILE A 588 8.76 -14.45 20.40
CA ILE A 588 9.90 -14.34 19.47
C ILE A 588 11.21 -14.11 20.23
N ARG A 589 12.28 -14.78 19.80
CA ARG A 589 13.60 -14.72 20.43
C ARG A 589 14.39 -13.50 19.93
N PRO A 590 15.18 -12.80 20.75
CA PRO A 590 16.14 -11.83 20.24
C PRO A 590 17.25 -12.51 19.44
N TRP A 591 17.70 -11.86 18.36
CA TRP A 591 18.85 -12.28 17.58
C TRP A 591 20.14 -11.84 18.25
N PHE A 592 21.06 -12.79 18.46
CA PHE A 592 22.42 -12.50 18.89
C PHE A 592 23.40 -13.06 17.85
N PRO A 593 24.27 -12.21 17.27
CA PRO A 593 25.36 -12.69 16.43
C PRO A 593 26.45 -13.31 17.31
N GLY A 594 26.62 -14.64 17.25
CA GLY A 594 27.71 -15.36 17.93
C GLY A 594 27.35 -16.78 18.41
N SER A 595 28.35 -17.65 18.52
CA SER A 595 28.25 -18.98 19.12
C SER A 595 28.06 -18.86 20.64
N GLN A 596 26.87 -19.12 21.16
CA GLN A 596 26.75 -19.48 22.58
C GLN A 596 27.37 -20.87 22.74
N GLU A 597 28.55 -20.94 23.35
CA GLU A 597 28.98 -22.15 24.03
C GLU A 597 27.98 -22.41 25.16
N GLU A 598 27.26 -23.53 25.09
CA GLU A 598 26.37 -24.00 26.13
C GLU A 598 27.21 -24.32 27.38
N GLY A 599 27.22 -23.41 28.35
CA GLY A 599 27.78 -23.71 29.66
C GLY A 599 28.30 -22.50 30.43
N GLN A 600 27.39 -21.64 30.92
CA GLN A 600 27.48 -21.01 32.25
C GLN A 600 26.26 -20.10 32.46
N GLY A 601 25.66 -20.19 33.66
CA GLY A 601 24.40 -19.53 34.03
C GLY A 601 24.44 -18.02 33.77
N ILE A 602 23.41 -17.52 33.09
CA ILE A 602 23.29 -16.11 32.74
C ILE A 602 22.92 -15.30 33.99
N HIS A 603 23.89 -14.56 34.52
CA HIS A 603 23.61 -13.30 35.20
C HIS A 603 23.10 -12.29 34.15
N GLN A 604 21.86 -11.84 34.31
CA GLN A 604 21.31 -10.70 33.59
C GLN A 604 22.08 -9.44 33.99
N HIS A 605 23.10 -9.06 33.24
CA HIS A 605 23.52 -7.68 32.99
C HIS A 605 24.74 -7.73 32.06
N VAL A 606 24.57 -7.18 30.85
CA VAL A 606 25.57 -6.56 29.94
C VAL A 606 25.16 -6.83 28.49
N ALA A 607 24.34 -5.93 27.96
CA ALA A 607 24.32 -5.51 26.56
C ALA A 607 23.54 -4.20 26.51
N ALA A 608 24.15 -3.15 27.07
CA ALA A 608 23.63 -1.79 27.03
C ALA A 608 24.47 -0.98 26.03
N VAL A 609 24.01 -0.90 24.79
CA VAL A 609 24.18 0.31 23.96
C VAL A 609 22.90 0.44 23.14
N GLY A 610 21.97 1.28 23.61
CA GLY A 610 20.76 1.59 22.86
C GLY A 610 19.46 1.81 23.63
N ASN A 611 19.47 2.07 24.94
CA ASN A 611 18.24 2.42 25.67
C ASN A 611 18.26 3.86 26.19
N ASN A 612 17.33 4.66 25.68
CA ASN A 612 16.67 5.74 26.42
C ASN A 612 15.30 6.01 25.78
N ALA A 613 14.29 5.27 26.25
CA ALA A 613 12.89 5.71 26.39
C ALA A 613 12.01 4.51 26.78
N ALA A 614 11.92 4.22 28.07
CA ALA A 614 10.80 3.48 28.64
C ALA A 614 10.26 4.31 29.81
N VAL A 615 9.20 5.06 29.54
CA VAL A 615 8.38 5.74 30.53
C VAL A 615 7.70 4.66 31.39
N ARG A 616 7.91 4.69 32.71
CA ARG A 616 7.11 3.91 33.67
C ARG A 616 5.98 4.77 34.21
N PRO A 617 4.75 4.24 34.40
CA PRO A 617 3.65 4.99 35.00
C PRO A 617 3.89 5.20 36.51
N GLY A 618 3.60 6.41 36.99
CA GLY A 618 3.82 6.83 38.37
C GLY A 618 2.90 6.15 39.38
N LYS A 619 3.49 5.77 40.52
CA LYS A 619 2.80 5.72 41.81
C LYS A 619 3.31 6.87 42.67
N ILE A 620 2.36 7.64 43.15
CA ILE A 620 2.52 8.75 44.11
C ILE A 620 3.12 8.20 45.40
N PHE A 621 4.20 8.81 45.90
CA PHE A 621 4.50 8.88 47.32
C PHE A 621 5.25 10.18 47.63
N ASN A 622 4.68 10.93 48.57
CA ASN A 622 5.19 12.16 49.13
C ASN A 622 6.42 11.89 50.03
N GLN A 623 7.14 13.00 50.27
CA GLN A 623 7.94 13.30 51.46
C GLN A 623 9.39 12.82 51.44
N PHE A 624 10.32 13.77 51.62
CA PHE A 624 11.51 13.76 52.48
C PHE A 624 12.32 15.03 52.14
N GLN A 625 12.10 16.13 52.86
CA GLN A 625 12.93 16.58 53.99
C GLN A 625 14.42 16.72 53.65
N HIS A 626 14.82 17.98 53.49
CA HIS A 626 16.20 18.44 53.40
C HIS A 626 16.91 18.28 54.74
N THR A 627 18.10 17.68 54.73
CA THR A 627 19.09 17.82 55.79
C THR A 627 20.20 18.75 55.35
N SER A 628 20.42 19.77 56.18
CA SER A 628 21.38 20.87 56.11
C SER A 628 22.84 20.45 56.36
N GLY A 629 23.79 21.23 55.80
CA GLY A 629 25.22 21.15 56.11
C GLY A 629 26.01 22.38 55.63
N THR A 630 25.84 23.50 56.33
CA THR A 630 26.78 24.61 56.62
C THR A 630 27.94 25.00 55.67
N CYS A 631 27.93 26.26 55.22
CA CYS A 631 29.13 27.10 55.18
C CYS A 631 28.76 28.59 55.47
N SER A 632 29.50 29.18 56.40
CA SER A 632 29.51 30.60 56.85
C SER A 632 29.93 31.53 55.67
N GLN A 633 29.66 32.83 55.56
CA GLN A 633 29.50 33.90 56.53
C GLN A 633 29.13 35.20 55.76
N ARG A 634 28.51 36.16 56.47
CA ARG A 634 28.33 37.61 56.21
C ARG A 634 26.96 38.11 55.69
N VAL A 635 26.51 39.11 56.44
CA VAL A 635 25.27 39.88 56.58
C VAL A 635 25.72 41.37 56.60
N PRO A 636 24.90 42.44 56.57
CA PRO A 636 23.44 42.64 56.32
C PRO A 636 23.11 43.73 55.27
N LEU A 637 21.82 43.97 54.97
CA LEU A 637 21.15 45.25 55.28
C LEU A 637 19.62 45.25 54.99
N ARG A 638 18.86 45.28 56.09
CA ARG A 638 17.57 45.97 56.41
C ARG A 638 16.42 46.08 55.38
N LEU A 639 15.32 45.35 55.64
CA LEU A 639 14.00 45.77 56.22
C LEU A 639 13.40 47.16 55.89
N PRO A 640 12.06 47.40 56.07
CA PRO A 640 10.95 46.49 56.45
C PRO A 640 9.60 46.73 55.68
N GLU A 641 8.56 45.90 55.94
CA GLU A 641 7.23 46.29 56.53
C GLU A 641 6.13 46.41 55.45
N GLU A 642 4.84 46.06 55.61
CA GLU A 642 4.04 45.52 56.72
C GLU A 642 2.65 45.02 56.21
N SER A 643 2.02 44.15 57.01
CA SER A 643 0.56 43.95 57.30
C SER A 643 -0.51 44.28 56.23
N GLY A 644 -1.47 43.40 55.93
CA GLY A 644 -2.63 42.99 56.75
C GLY A 644 -3.85 43.04 55.81
N GLY A 645 -4.78 42.10 55.73
CA GLY A 645 -5.57 41.48 56.78
C GLY A 645 -6.93 42.20 56.87
N GLU A 646 -7.98 41.66 56.24
CA GLU A 646 -9.30 41.40 56.86
C GLU A 646 -10.41 41.00 55.86
N GLN A 647 -11.29 40.15 56.37
CA GLN A 647 -12.44 39.47 55.77
C GLN A 647 -13.76 40.23 56.03
N PHE A 648 -14.84 39.73 55.42
CA PHE A 648 -16.29 39.72 55.76
C PHE A 648 -17.09 39.99 54.46
N GLY A 649 -17.96 39.12 53.92
CA GLY A 649 -19.18 38.52 54.49
C GLY A 649 -20.31 39.57 54.44
N ILE A 650 -21.54 39.41 53.93
CA ILE A 650 -22.46 38.27 53.75
C ILE A 650 -23.74 38.81 53.00
N ASP A 651 -24.33 37.97 52.16
CA ASP A 651 -25.76 37.71 51.81
C ASP A 651 -26.83 38.72 51.28
N SER A 652 -27.53 38.19 50.24
CA SER A 652 -29.00 38.15 50.00
C SER A 652 -29.72 39.44 49.52
N ALA A 653 -30.83 39.45 48.77
CA ALA A 653 -31.82 38.46 48.32
C ALA A 653 -32.72 39.06 47.19
N THR A 654 -33.32 38.21 46.32
CA THR A 654 -34.72 38.16 45.76
C THR A 654 -35.50 39.47 45.40
N GLU A 655 -36.45 39.57 44.45
CA GLU A 655 -37.16 38.69 43.48
C GLU A 655 -38.12 39.56 42.59
N SER A 656 -38.74 38.92 41.59
CA SER A 656 -40.03 39.24 40.91
C SER A 656 -40.05 40.21 39.71
N SER A 657 -41.06 40.20 38.82
CA SER A 657 -41.66 39.22 37.89
C SER A 657 -42.74 39.97 37.08
N LEU A 658 -43.27 39.36 36.01
CA LEU A 658 -44.43 39.74 35.14
C LEU A 658 -44.09 40.61 33.91
N ALA A 659 -44.68 40.48 32.72
CA ALA A 659 -45.42 39.42 32.00
C ALA A 659 -45.71 39.95 30.57
N GLY A 660 -45.78 39.05 29.55
CA GLY A 660 -46.71 39.19 28.41
C GLY A 660 -46.15 39.62 27.03
N GLY A 661 -46.34 38.76 26.02
CA GLY A 661 -46.31 39.15 24.60
C GLY A 661 -45.76 38.11 23.62
N SER A 662 -46.62 37.22 23.12
CA SER A 662 -46.36 36.20 22.08
C SER A 662 -46.30 36.78 20.66
N ILE A 663 -45.47 36.20 19.76
CA ILE A 663 -45.81 35.80 18.37
C ILE A 663 -44.68 34.90 17.80
N LEU A 664 -45.09 33.77 17.21
CA LEU A 664 -44.28 32.67 16.68
C LEU A 664 -43.48 33.00 15.39
N SER A 665 -42.29 32.40 15.25
CA SER A 665 -41.89 31.73 14.00
C SER A 665 -40.98 30.51 14.32
N LYS A 666 -41.32 29.39 13.69
CA LYS A 666 -40.83 28.03 13.97
C LYS A 666 -39.39 27.82 13.50
N THR A 667 -38.52 27.33 14.38
CA THR A 667 -37.30 26.59 14.03
C THR A 667 -37.33 25.25 14.76
N ALA A 668 -37.33 24.15 14.00
CA ALA A 668 -37.31 22.80 14.54
C ALA A 668 -35.89 22.48 15.04
N SER A 669 -35.76 22.38 16.36
CA SER A 669 -34.59 21.90 17.07
C SER A 669 -34.51 20.37 16.99
N SER A 670 -33.30 19.91 16.70
CA SER A 670 -32.79 18.54 16.86
C SER A 670 -33.15 17.97 18.24
N GLU A 671 -34.10 17.03 18.28
CA GLU A 671 -34.29 16.13 19.41
C GLU A 671 -33.30 14.97 19.30
N THR A 672 -32.51 14.83 20.36
CA THR A 672 -31.60 13.72 20.62
C THR A 672 -32.42 12.47 20.95
N PRO A 673 -32.23 11.32 20.28
CA PRO A 673 -32.87 10.09 20.70
C PRO A 673 -32.24 9.59 22.03
N PRO A 674 -33.04 8.94 22.91
CA PRO A 674 -32.55 8.49 24.20
C PRO A 674 -31.49 7.39 24.06
N PRO A 675 -30.61 7.21 25.06
CA PRO A 675 -29.52 6.26 24.98
C PRO A 675 -30.10 4.84 24.95
N ILE A 676 -29.87 4.13 23.86
CA ILE A 676 -30.11 2.69 23.80
C ILE A 676 -29.12 2.06 24.77
N ASN A 677 -29.66 1.43 25.82
CA ASN A 677 -28.92 0.59 26.75
C ASN A 677 -27.94 -0.31 25.98
N ASN A 678 -26.66 -0.19 26.31
CA ASN A 678 -25.64 -1.19 26.01
C ASN A 678 -26.04 -2.50 26.70
N GLY A 679 -26.92 -3.26 26.07
CA GLY A 679 -26.98 -4.69 26.29
C GLY A 679 -25.66 -5.25 25.79
N ASP A 680 -24.94 -5.97 26.63
CA ASP A 680 -23.80 -6.79 26.24
C ASP A 680 -24.19 -7.59 24.99
N SER A 681 -23.74 -7.13 23.82
CA SER A 681 -23.97 -7.84 22.57
C SER A 681 -23.20 -9.14 22.67
N LYS A 682 -23.90 -10.23 23.04
CA LYS A 682 -23.32 -11.56 23.06
C LYS A 682 -22.68 -11.80 21.69
N LYS A 683 -21.35 -11.96 21.67
CA LYS A 683 -20.62 -12.31 20.44
C LYS A 683 -21.33 -13.51 19.79
N PRO A 684 -21.49 -13.52 18.45
CA PRO A 684 -22.13 -14.64 17.77
C PRO A 684 -21.43 -15.96 18.11
N GLU A 685 -22.19 -17.05 18.18
CA GLU A 685 -21.65 -18.37 18.56
C GLU A 685 -20.59 -18.92 17.58
N TRP A 686 -20.51 -18.35 16.38
CA TRP A 686 -19.54 -18.71 15.34
C TRP A 686 -18.20 -17.98 15.46
N THR A 687 -18.05 -16.97 16.34
CA THR A 687 -16.80 -16.20 16.50
C THR A 687 -16.35 -16.11 17.96
N TRP A 688 -15.04 -16.27 18.19
CA TRP A 688 -14.43 -16.08 19.49
C TRP A 688 -13.00 -15.57 19.36
N THR A 689 -12.42 -15.14 20.48
CA THR A 689 -11.02 -14.72 20.55
C THR A 689 -10.19 -15.87 21.08
N ALA A 690 -9.12 -16.24 20.39
CA ALA A 690 -8.21 -17.31 20.81
C ALA A 690 -6.76 -16.83 20.83
N ARG A 691 -5.90 -17.57 21.54
CA ARG A 691 -4.46 -17.41 21.35
C ARG A 691 -4.06 -17.96 19.98
N PRO A 692 -3.07 -17.35 19.32
CA PRO A 692 -2.52 -17.87 18.09
C PRO A 692 -2.07 -19.32 18.24
N VAL A 693 -2.29 -20.15 17.21
CA VAL A 693 -2.00 -21.59 17.27
C VAL A 693 -0.50 -21.80 17.54
N GLN A 694 -0.18 -22.33 18.72
CA GLN A 694 1.16 -22.32 19.31
C GLN A 694 2.17 -23.26 18.64
N THR A 695 1.79 -24.09 17.67
CA THR A 695 2.69 -25.08 17.09
C THR A 695 3.85 -24.48 16.30
N SER A 696 3.72 -23.23 15.83
CA SER A 696 4.65 -22.63 14.84
C SER A 696 5.20 -21.26 15.27
N ILE A 697 4.49 -20.53 16.14
CA ILE A 697 4.73 -19.10 16.44
C ILE A 697 5.95 -18.84 17.33
N HIS A 698 6.53 -19.88 17.94
CA HIS A 698 7.77 -19.79 18.72
C HIS A 698 9.04 -19.81 17.85
N LYS A 699 8.91 -19.93 16.52
CA LYS A 699 10.04 -19.94 15.59
C LYS A 699 10.17 -18.58 14.91
N GLY A 700 10.93 -17.69 15.53
CA GLY A 700 11.31 -16.42 14.93
C GLY A 700 12.40 -15.68 15.69
N PHE A 701 12.91 -14.62 15.06
CA PHE A 701 13.91 -13.74 15.62
C PHE A 701 13.52 -12.27 15.51
N HIS A 702 13.83 -11.51 16.57
CA HIS A 702 13.87 -10.04 16.57
C HIS A 702 15.30 -9.58 16.35
N PHE A 703 15.52 -8.79 15.30
CA PHE A 703 16.84 -8.26 14.96
C PHE A 703 16.95 -6.82 15.46
N ALA A 704 18.09 -6.50 16.10
CA ALA A 704 18.43 -5.17 16.60
C ALA A 704 17.33 -4.52 17.49
N LEU A 705 17.30 -4.91 18.77
CA LEU A 705 16.44 -4.31 19.81
C LEU A 705 16.97 -2.96 20.30
#